data_AF-T0FWI8-F1
#
_entry.id   AF-T0FWI8-F1
#
_cell.length_a   1.000
_cell.length_b   1.000
_cell.length_c   1.000
_cell.angle_alpha   90.00
_cell.angle_beta   90.00
_cell.angle_gamma   90.00
#
_symmetry.space_group_name_H-M   'P 1'
#
loop_
_entity.id
_entity.type
_entity.pdbx_description
1 polymer ?
#
loop_
_entity_poly.entity_id
_entity_poly.type
_entity_poly.pdbx_seq_one_letter_code
_entity_poly.pdbx_strand_id
1 'polypeptide(L)'
;MEKHIRNWLPCSAFSKFALGTLTGIVIDLIFPGTALLGIGICIVAYSIGQFLKKRFQISEYFIFGMLFLAYVSFVFPEKFQKSPERKSFGVSKKNPFGKPEKIFQEKFREQVLLELKEADLEKNSGRVALGLIFGEAKQLSGEFKTKAKEGGILHLFAASGLHLGILMGVQFRLLSLMPSLGYNLPRILPLFTGFLYLSALGYPVSLARAWIFAGMLLFQGLFFRKLRSADLLLGSAWILWIADPPRFYTVSFCLSFGAVAGIFFFSYPIQIACNFLSDENRISSFFKENLSISFSAGLGTMPVLLFAFGSFSFGSILLNLIMVPLAGILLPILYLSLLVQKTKLTFLAEPFWSITEFLIQILIHLSETLSKPLGFYKEMGDATWIGIFGWLLLCFIIFFYSYFIEKSRLRRIRNFSEPFEKHRSPISGSEVPSFSELFIKNENAGYSGTSSKKSDTIFCVLFFVSIFGIHVLLYQSPNLFPVTDRIVNNRFFFLLRNGDSLIFSGKCKYGTKVISNAFRTSKKIYCDSTYKRPLKNVFVEHESCLTWAFQCLQDRPQIDVLYSGRDFELWSRASRFRILKSNPIREISLSNQSKILFFHTKKDSLIELAQKTKTGSGWILLETPFGSRDGSEVWNQNRKLLGLSESWVFLEKDELQRIPISESF
;
A
#
# COMPACT_ATOMS: atom_id res chain seq x y z
N MET A 1 -17.15 19.21 12.71
CA MET A 1 -17.32 17.81 12.30
C MET A 1 -18.67 17.53 11.66
N GLU A 2 -19.80 17.95 12.22
CA GLU A 2 -21.12 17.62 11.66
C GLU A 2 -21.29 18.08 10.20
N LYS A 3 -20.88 19.32 9.88
CA LYS A 3 -20.87 19.84 8.49
C LYS A 3 -19.91 19.05 7.58
N HIS A 4 -18.76 18.62 8.10
CA HIS A 4 -17.78 17.81 7.37
C HIS A 4 -18.33 16.42 7.04
N ILE A 5 -18.94 15.76 8.03
CA ILE A 5 -19.62 14.46 7.86
C ILE A 5 -20.81 14.59 6.91
N ARG A 6 -21.55 15.70 6.94
CA ARG A 6 -22.65 15.95 5.99
C ARG A 6 -22.20 16.06 4.53
N ASN A 7 -20.95 16.48 4.30
CA ASN A 7 -20.36 16.51 2.95
C ASN A 7 -19.98 15.11 2.43
N TRP A 8 -19.95 14.12 3.32
CA TRP A 8 -19.73 12.71 2.99
C TRP A 8 -20.99 11.95 2.59
N LEU A 9 -22.17 12.56 2.77
CA LEU A 9 -23.43 11.99 2.31
C LEU A 9 -23.69 12.42 0.86
N PRO A 10 -23.87 11.47 -0.08
CA PRO A 10 -24.21 11.80 -1.46
C PRO A 10 -25.54 12.53 -1.50
N CYS A 11 -25.59 13.61 -2.28
CA CYS A 11 -26.79 14.42 -2.40
C CYS A 11 -27.47 14.28 -3.75
N SER A 12 -26.69 14.01 -4.80
CA SER A 12 -27.26 13.79 -6.12
C SER A 12 -27.93 12.40 -6.18
N ALA A 13 -29.04 12.29 -6.92
CA ALA A 13 -29.69 11.00 -7.18
C ALA A 13 -28.71 10.02 -7.84
N PHE A 14 -27.88 10.54 -8.76
CA PHE A 14 -26.80 9.81 -9.40
C PHE A 14 -25.81 9.20 -8.40
N SER A 15 -25.31 9.99 -7.45
CA SER A 15 -24.35 9.51 -6.45
C SER A 15 -24.96 8.56 -5.43
N LYS A 16 -26.26 8.70 -5.12
CA LYS A 16 -26.99 7.72 -4.30
C LYS A 16 -27.14 6.38 -5.03
N PHE A 17 -27.44 6.41 -6.33
CA PHE A 17 -27.50 5.21 -7.16
C PHE A 17 -26.12 4.55 -7.30
N ALA A 18 -25.07 5.35 -7.53
CA ALA A 18 -23.69 4.91 -7.55
C ALA A 18 -23.29 4.24 -6.22
N LEU A 19 -23.66 4.82 -5.09
CA LEU A 19 -23.41 4.21 -3.78
C LEU A 19 -24.10 2.84 -3.66
N GLY A 20 -25.40 2.75 -3.97
CA GLY A 20 -26.14 1.50 -3.89
C GLY A 20 -25.56 0.39 -4.76
N THR A 21 -25.22 0.71 -6.01
CA THR A 21 -24.62 -0.25 -6.96
C THR A 21 -23.24 -0.72 -6.50
N LEU A 22 -22.34 0.20 -6.14
CA LEU A 22 -20.99 -0.14 -5.66
C LEU A 22 -21.03 -0.91 -4.35
N THR A 23 -21.90 -0.55 -3.41
CA THR A 23 -22.08 -1.29 -2.15
C THR A 23 -22.61 -2.71 -2.42
N GLY A 24 -23.56 -2.88 -3.33
CA GLY A 24 -24.05 -4.20 -3.74
C GLY A 24 -22.94 -5.10 -4.29
N ILE A 25 -22.08 -4.55 -5.15
CA ILE A 25 -20.92 -5.26 -5.71
C ILE A 25 -19.93 -5.69 -4.62
N VAL A 26 -19.64 -4.81 -3.66
CA VAL A 26 -18.73 -5.13 -2.55
C VAL A 26 -19.33 -6.20 -1.64
N ILE A 27 -20.62 -6.13 -1.33
CA ILE A 27 -21.32 -7.13 -0.52
C ILE A 27 -21.28 -8.50 -1.20
N ASP A 28 -21.56 -8.56 -2.50
CA ASP A 28 -21.49 -9.81 -3.27
C ASP A 28 -20.07 -10.39 -3.31
N LEU A 29 -19.05 -9.54 -3.31
CA LEU A 29 -17.65 -9.98 -3.25
C LEU A 29 -17.26 -10.58 -1.88
N ILE A 30 -17.73 -9.99 -0.78
CA ILE A 30 -17.44 -10.48 0.58
C ILE A 30 -18.30 -11.72 0.90
N PHE A 31 -19.52 -11.76 0.37
CA PHE A 31 -20.50 -12.80 0.62
C PHE A 31 -21.12 -13.31 -0.69
N PRO A 32 -20.35 -14.07 -1.49
CA PRO A 32 -20.84 -14.61 -2.74
C PRO A 32 -22.05 -15.53 -2.49
N GLY A 33 -23.16 -15.26 -3.17
CA GLY A 33 -24.39 -16.05 -3.07
C GLY A 33 -25.34 -15.68 -1.92
N THR A 34 -24.99 -14.73 -1.04
CA THR A 34 -25.90 -14.22 0.01
C THR A 34 -26.18 -12.72 -0.09
N ALA A 35 -25.89 -12.11 -1.25
CA ALA A 35 -26.13 -10.68 -1.51
C ALA A 35 -27.57 -10.22 -1.19
N LEU A 36 -28.57 -11.06 -1.46
CA LEU A 36 -29.98 -10.79 -1.11
C LEU A 36 -30.20 -10.74 0.42
N LEU A 37 -29.53 -11.60 1.19
CA LEU A 37 -29.57 -11.59 2.65
C LEU A 37 -28.90 -10.32 3.20
N GLY A 38 -27.76 -9.93 2.62
CA GLY A 38 -27.05 -8.70 2.97
C GLY A 38 -27.85 -7.43 2.69
N ILE A 39 -28.50 -7.35 1.52
CA ILE A 39 -29.44 -6.27 1.18
C ILE A 39 -30.60 -6.25 2.17
N GLY A 40 -31.15 -7.41 2.55
CA GLY A 40 -32.19 -7.54 3.57
C GLY A 40 -31.75 -7.00 4.93
N ILE A 41 -30.54 -7.34 5.40
CA ILE A 41 -29.98 -6.83 6.66
C ILE A 41 -29.79 -5.30 6.60
N CYS A 42 -29.30 -4.76 5.47
CA CYS A 42 -29.15 -3.31 5.30
C CYS A 42 -30.49 -2.57 5.31
N ILE A 43 -31.54 -3.11 4.68
CA ILE A 43 -32.89 -2.54 4.67
C ILE A 43 -33.50 -2.60 6.09
N VAL A 44 -33.32 -3.70 6.80
CA VAL A 44 -33.78 -3.86 8.20
C VAL A 44 -33.03 -2.89 9.12
N ALA A 45 -31.71 -2.76 9.00
CA ALA A 45 -30.92 -1.82 9.79
C ALA A 45 -31.31 -0.36 9.50
N TYR A 46 -31.56 0.00 8.23
CA TYR A 46 -32.05 1.31 7.84
C TYR A 46 -33.44 1.60 8.40
N SER A 47 -34.34 0.62 8.37
CA SER A 47 -35.70 0.72 8.92
C SER A 47 -35.70 0.84 10.44
N ILE A 48 -34.84 0.08 11.14
CA ILE A 48 -34.63 0.19 12.59
C ILE A 48 -34.04 1.55 12.96
N GLY A 49 -33.08 2.07 12.17
CA GLY A 49 -32.50 3.39 12.37
C GLY A 49 -33.51 4.54 12.23
N GLN A 50 -34.47 4.42 11.30
CA GLN A 50 -35.59 5.36 11.22
C GLN A 50 -36.60 5.19 12.36
N PHE A 51 -36.89 3.94 12.77
CA PHE A 51 -37.86 3.62 13.81
C PHE A 51 -37.42 4.11 15.21
N LEU A 52 -36.12 4.09 15.50
CA LEU A 52 -35.59 4.43 16.82
C LEU A 52 -35.67 5.93 17.19
N LYS A 53 -36.11 6.82 16.30
CA LYS A 53 -36.54 8.23 16.51
C LYS A 53 -35.71 9.12 17.47
N LYS A 54 -34.55 8.68 17.93
CA LYS A 54 -33.56 9.48 18.64
C LYS A 54 -32.67 10.14 17.59
N ARG A 55 -32.38 11.43 17.78
CA ARG A 55 -31.31 12.15 17.08
C ARG A 55 -29.98 11.48 17.42
N PHE A 56 -29.71 10.31 16.88
CA PHE A 56 -28.36 9.79 16.83
C PHE A 56 -27.59 10.72 15.90
N GLN A 57 -26.55 11.35 16.44
CA GLN A 57 -25.69 12.21 15.63
C GLN A 57 -24.98 11.32 14.61
N ILE A 58 -24.76 11.81 13.39
CA ILE A 58 -24.18 11.01 12.29
C ILE A 58 -22.80 10.43 12.68
N SER A 59 -22.09 11.06 13.61
CA SER A 59 -20.86 10.55 14.22
C SER A 59 -21.02 9.20 14.94
N GLU A 60 -22.17 8.92 15.55
CA GLU A 60 -22.43 7.69 16.30
C GLU A 60 -22.64 6.48 15.38
N TYR A 61 -23.35 6.67 14.25
CA TYR A 61 -23.47 5.65 13.20
C TYR A 61 -22.11 5.30 12.58
N PHE A 62 -21.23 6.28 12.45
CA PHE A 62 -19.89 6.06 11.91
C PHE A 62 -19.00 5.26 12.87
N ILE A 63 -19.03 5.60 14.16
CA ILE A 63 -18.33 4.84 15.21
C ILE A 63 -18.85 3.40 15.26
N PHE A 64 -20.17 3.21 15.18
CA PHE A 64 -20.77 1.89 15.11
C PHE A 64 -20.33 1.10 13.86
N GLY A 65 -20.26 1.74 12.69
CA GLY A 65 -19.77 1.12 11.46
C GLY A 65 -18.30 0.68 11.55
N MET A 66 -17.44 1.49 12.15
CA MET A 66 -16.03 1.12 12.42
C MET A 66 -15.92 -0.04 13.39
N LEU A 67 -16.71 -0.05 14.47
CA LEU A 67 -16.77 -1.14 15.44
C LEU A 67 -17.33 -2.43 14.82
N PHE A 68 -18.34 -2.32 13.96
CA PHE A 68 -18.89 -3.44 13.22
C PHE A 68 -17.88 -4.02 12.23
N LEU A 69 -17.16 -3.18 11.48
CA LEU A 69 -16.11 -3.62 10.57
C LEU A 69 -14.96 -4.30 11.34
N ALA A 70 -14.59 -3.75 12.51
CA ALA A 70 -13.59 -4.35 13.40
C ALA A 70 -14.06 -5.72 13.91
N TYR A 71 -15.33 -5.83 14.32
CA TYR A 71 -15.95 -7.08 14.76
C TYR A 71 -15.98 -8.13 13.64
N VAL A 72 -16.43 -7.77 12.44
CA VAL A 72 -16.47 -8.69 11.29
C VAL A 72 -15.06 -9.14 10.91
N SER A 73 -14.07 -8.24 10.94
CA SER A 73 -12.67 -8.58 10.68
C SER A 73 -12.09 -9.52 11.74
N PHE A 74 -12.50 -9.37 13.00
CA PHE A 74 -12.06 -10.21 14.12
C PHE A 74 -12.74 -11.59 14.13
N VAL A 75 -14.03 -11.66 13.80
CA VAL A 75 -14.82 -12.90 13.84
C VAL A 75 -14.62 -13.78 12.61
N PHE A 76 -14.36 -13.18 11.44
CA PHE A 76 -14.17 -13.92 10.20
C PHE A 76 -12.78 -13.68 9.58
N PRO A 77 -11.69 -13.98 10.30
CA PRO A 77 -10.35 -13.64 9.82
C PRO A 77 -10.00 -14.36 8.51
N GLU A 78 -10.42 -15.62 8.35
CA GLU A 78 -10.17 -16.47 7.18
C GLU A 78 -10.68 -15.89 5.86
N LYS A 79 -11.76 -15.08 5.87
CA LYS A 79 -12.28 -14.41 4.66
C LYS A 79 -11.44 -13.21 4.21
N PHE A 80 -10.65 -12.65 5.12
CA PHE A 80 -9.71 -11.55 4.83
C PHE A 80 -8.27 -12.04 4.71
N GLN A 81 -8.01 -13.33 4.99
CA GLN A 81 -6.74 -13.97 4.72
C GLN A 81 -6.56 -14.17 3.21
N LYS A 82 -5.30 -14.11 2.80
CA LYS A 82 -4.88 -14.11 1.40
C LYS A 82 -5.17 -15.47 0.79
N SER A 83 -6.33 -15.65 0.16
CA SER A 83 -6.54 -16.86 -0.65
C SER A 83 -5.49 -16.86 -1.79
N PRO A 84 -4.69 -17.94 -1.93
CA PRO A 84 -3.66 -18.03 -2.96
C PRO A 84 -4.25 -18.21 -4.36
N GLU A 85 -5.57 -18.39 -4.48
CA GLU A 85 -6.26 -18.30 -5.75
C GLU A 85 -6.29 -16.84 -6.21
N ARG A 86 -5.22 -16.44 -6.89
CA ARG A 86 -5.35 -15.45 -7.96
C ARG A 86 -6.38 -15.99 -8.94
N LYS A 87 -7.66 -15.69 -8.70
CA LYS A 87 -8.63 -15.54 -9.79
C LYS A 87 -8.12 -14.37 -10.60
N SER A 88 -7.17 -14.68 -11.48
CA SER A 88 -6.81 -13.83 -12.60
C SER A 88 -8.09 -13.77 -13.42
N PHE A 89 -8.96 -12.81 -13.09
CA PHE A 89 -9.86 -12.30 -14.10
C PHE A 89 -8.95 -11.94 -15.26
N GLY A 90 -9.05 -12.72 -16.34
CA GLY A 90 -8.34 -12.46 -17.57
C GLY A 90 -8.84 -11.13 -18.09
N VAL A 91 -8.27 -10.04 -17.59
CA VAL A 91 -8.54 -8.70 -18.10
C VAL A 91 -8.01 -8.71 -19.51
N SER A 92 -8.92 -8.82 -20.46
CA SER A 92 -8.61 -8.56 -21.85
C SER A 92 -8.08 -7.13 -21.89
N LYS A 93 -6.78 -6.96 -22.10
CA LYS A 93 -6.15 -5.66 -22.40
C LYS A 93 -6.59 -5.21 -23.80
N LYS A 94 -7.89 -5.12 -24.02
CA LYS A 94 -8.43 -4.48 -25.21
C LYS A 94 -8.39 -2.99 -24.92
N ASN A 95 -7.49 -2.32 -25.64
CA ASN A 95 -7.48 -0.88 -25.76
C ASN A 95 -8.89 -0.43 -26.19
N PRO A 96 -9.54 0.53 -25.49
CA PRO A 96 -10.92 0.92 -25.76
C PRO A 96 -11.14 1.37 -27.20
N PHE A 97 -10.10 1.89 -27.87
CA PHE A 97 -10.15 2.36 -29.25
C PHE A 97 -9.36 1.48 -30.25
N GLY A 98 -8.89 0.30 -29.84
CA GLY A 98 -8.32 -0.71 -30.74
C GLY A 98 -6.92 -0.41 -31.30
N LYS A 99 -6.71 -0.67 -32.61
CA LYS A 99 -5.42 -0.51 -33.31
C LYS A 99 -4.89 0.94 -33.40
N PRO A 100 -5.68 1.97 -33.74
CA PRO A 100 -5.15 3.34 -33.86
C PRO A 100 -4.60 3.87 -32.54
N GLU A 101 -5.19 3.46 -31.42
CA GLU A 101 -4.72 3.81 -30.08
C GLU A 101 -3.33 3.24 -29.78
N LYS A 102 -3.07 1.97 -30.15
CA LYS A 102 -1.75 1.35 -29.97
C LYS A 102 -0.68 2.08 -30.77
N ILE A 103 -0.98 2.43 -32.02
CA ILE A 103 -0.08 3.19 -32.89
C ILE A 103 0.22 4.56 -32.26
N PHE A 104 -0.78 5.23 -31.71
CA PHE A 104 -0.59 6.50 -31.00
C PHE A 104 0.30 6.35 -29.77
N GLN A 105 0.08 5.33 -28.94
CA GLN A 105 0.89 5.02 -27.75
C GLN A 105 2.36 4.75 -28.14
N GLU A 106 2.59 3.93 -29.16
CA GLU A 106 3.92 3.59 -29.66
C GLU A 106 4.64 4.83 -30.19
N LYS A 107 4.00 5.61 -31.07
CA LYS A 107 4.58 6.85 -31.61
C LYS A 107 4.88 7.88 -30.54
N PHE A 108 3.98 8.09 -29.58
CA PHE A 108 4.21 9.00 -28.47
C PHE A 108 5.42 8.55 -27.64
N ARG A 109 5.52 7.24 -27.38
CA ARG A 109 6.65 6.67 -26.64
C ARG A 109 7.97 6.86 -27.39
N GLU A 110 8.01 6.53 -28.68
CA GLU A 110 9.19 6.72 -29.52
C GLU A 110 9.64 8.17 -29.55
N GLN A 111 8.70 9.11 -29.71
CA GLN A 111 9.00 10.54 -29.71
C GLN A 111 9.65 11.00 -28.39
N VAL A 112 9.07 10.66 -27.24
CA VAL A 112 9.64 11.04 -25.94
C VAL A 112 11.01 10.40 -25.71
N LEU A 113 11.21 9.16 -26.16
CA LEU A 113 12.51 8.49 -26.05
C LEU A 113 13.59 9.18 -26.90
N LEU A 114 13.23 9.68 -28.09
CA LEU A 114 14.14 10.46 -28.92
C LEU A 114 14.48 11.80 -28.25
N GLU A 115 13.47 12.53 -27.75
CA GLU A 115 13.66 13.81 -27.04
C GLU A 115 14.55 13.65 -25.80
N LEU A 116 14.36 12.58 -25.00
CA LEU A 116 15.20 12.29 -23.84
C LEU A 116 16.63 11.88 -24.22
N LYS A 117 16.83 11.25 -25.38
CA LYS A 117 18.15 10.86 -25.87
C LYS A 117 18.93 12.07 -26.37
N GLU A 118 18.26 13.02 -27.01
CA GLU A 118 18.86 14.29 -27.45
C GLU A 118 19.23 15.21 -26.30
N ALA A 119 18.50 15.13 -25.17
CA ALA A 119 18.80 15.90 -23.97
C ALA A 119 20.09 15.50 -23.24
N ASP A 120 20.69 14.36 -23.59
CA ASP A 120 21.95 13.82 -23.04
C ASP A 120 22.03 13.79 -21.50
N LEU A 121 20.92 13.48 -20.84
CA LEU A 121 20.85 13.37 -19.38
C LEU A 121 21.73 12.23 -18.84
N GLU A 122 22.20 12.37 -17.60
CA GLU A 122 22.86 11.28 -16.89
C GLU A 122 21.96 10.03 -16.89
N LYS A 123 22.56 8.85 -17.08
CA LYS A 123 21.85 7.57 -17.25
C LYS A 123 20.80 7.28 -16.17
N ASN A 124 21.05 7.66 -14.92
CA ASN A 124 20.09 7.49 -13.82
C ASN A 124 18.99 8.54 -13.87
N SER A 125 19.34 9.80 -14.14
CA SER A 125 18.39 10.91 -14.33
C SER A 125 17.41 10.63 -15.47
N GLY A 126 17.90 10.16 -16.62
CA GLY A 126 17.07 9.78 -17.76
C GLY A 126 16.08 8.64 -17.45
N ARG A 127 16.49 7.64 -16.66
CA ARG A 127 15.59 6.57 -16.20
C ARG A 127 14.51 7.08 -15.24
N VAL A 128 14.86 8.01 -14.37
CA VAL A 128 13.92 8.65 -13.44
C VAL A 128 12.94 9.52 -14.22
N ALA A 129 13.40 10.34 -15.18
CA ALA A 129 12.55 11.13 -16.07
C ALA A 129 11.57 10.22 -16.83
N LEU A 130 12.04 9.12 -17.41
CA LEU A 130 11.19 8.13 -18.08
C LEU A 130 10.16 7.51 -17.12
N GLY A 131 10.57 7.22 -15.89
CA GLY A 131 9.69 6.74 -14.83
C GLY A 131 8.61 7.74 -14.44
N LEU A 132 8.92 9.04 -14.39
CA LEU A 132 7.97 10.12 -14.10
C LEU A 132 7.01 10.37 -15.26
N ILE A 133 7.49 10.36 -16.51
CA ILE A 133 6.66 10.63 -17.70
C ILE A 133 5.67 9.49 -17.97
N PHE A 134 6.16 8.23 -17.95
CA PHE A 134 5.34 7.07 -18.29
C PHE A 134 4.72 6.37 -17.07
N GLY A 135 5.14 6.74 -15.85
CA GLY A 135 4.72 6.04 -14.64
C GLY A 135 5.25 4.59 -14.59
N GLU A 136 6.40 4.33 -15.21
CA GLU A 136 7.00 3.01 -15.33
C GLU A 136 8.15 2.78 -14.35
N ALA A 137 7.80 2.45 -13.10
CA ALA A 137 8.77 2.05 -12.06
C ALA A 137 9.61 0.79 -12.39
N LYS A 138 9.50 0.21 -13.59
CA LYS A 138 10.39 -0.85 -14.10
C LYS A 138 11.69 -0.31 -14.69
N GLN A 139 11.70 0.94 -15.13
CA GLN A 139 12.87 1.58 -15.76
C GLN A 139 13.91 2.05 -14.73
N LEU A 140 13.48 2.19 -13.47
CA LEU A 140 14.33 2.54 -12.34
C LEU A 140 15.39 1.47 -12.06
N SER A 141 16.56 1.88 -11.58
CA SER A 141 17.59 0.93 -11.10
C SER A 141 17.04 0.10 -9.93
N GLY A 142 17.50 -1.15 -9.81
CA GLY A 142 17.03 -2.05 -8.75
C GLY A 142 17.28 -1.51 -7.34
N GLU A 143 18.42 -0.83 -7.15
CA GLU A 143 18.77 -0.18 -5.90
C GLU A 143 17.82 1.00 -5.59
N PHE A 144 17.65 1.94 -6.53
CA PHE A 144 16.78 3.08 -6.35
C PHE A 144 15.33 2.66 -6.12
N LYS A 145 14.86 1.64 -6.85
CA LYS A 145 13.52 1.08 -6.66
C LYS A 145 13.31 0.51 -5.26
N THR A 146 14.33 -0.14 -4.70
CA THR A 146 14.26 -0.70 -3.34
C THR A 146 14.20 0.44 -2.32
N LYS A 147 15.08 1.43 -2.44
CA LYS A 147 15.07 2.63 -1.58
C LYS A 147 13.74 3.38 -1.67
N ALA A 148 13.20 3.57 -2.88
CA ALA A 148 11.90 4.22 -3.10
C ALA A 148 10.72 3.40 -2.52
N LYS A 149 10.80 2.07 -2.52
CA LYS A 149 9.81 1.20 -1.86
C LYS A 149 9.89 1.36 -0.34
N GLU A 150 11.10 1.31 0.22
CA GLU A 150 11.35 1.46 1.66
C GLU A 150 10.95 2.86 2.17
N GLY A 151 11.23 3.91 1.40
CA GLY A 151 10.79 5.28 1.69
C GLY A 151 9.30 5.53 1.45
N GLY A 152 8.56 4.56 0.90
CA GLY A 152 7.12 4.68 0.59
C GLY A 152 6.78 5.64 -0.56
N ILE A 153 7.78 6.09 -1.32
CA ILE A 153 7.67 7.05 -2.42
C ILE A 153 7.58 6.40 -3.80
N LEU A 154 7.62 5.06 -3.89
CA LEU A 154 7.55 4.33 -5.16
C LEU A 154 6.30 4.69 -5.99
N HIS A 155 5.22 5.10 -5.33
CA HIS A 155 3.98 5.54 -5.97
C HIS A 155 4.15 6.81 -6.83
N LEU A 156 5.18 7.64 -6.57
CA LEU A 156 5.52 8.80 -7.39
C LEU A 156 6.05 8.42 -8.77
N PHE A 157 6.58 7.20 -8.94
CA PHE A 157 7.07 6.69 -10.23
C PHE A 157 6.12 5.68 -10.87
N ALA A 158 4.99 5.39 -10.21
CA ALA A 158 3.88 4.70 -10.83
C ALA A 158 3.01 5.74 -11.56
N ALA A 159 2.26 5.31 -12.57
CA ALA A 159 1.27 6.16 -13.24
C ALA A 159 0.23 6.64 -12.21
N SER A 160 0.49 7.81 -11.63
CA SER A 160 -0.27 8.38 -10.51
C SER A 160 -1.14 9.55 -10.97
N GLY A 161 -2.26 9.76 -10.30
CA GLY A 161 -3.15 10.88 -10.60
C GLY A 161 -2.51 12.25 -10.35
N LEU A 162 -1.40 12.31 -9.59
CA LEU A 162 -0.64 13.53 -9.33
C LEU A 162 -0.05 14.10 -10.63
N HIS A 163 0.55 13.26 -11.47
CA HIS A 163 1.13 13.68 -12.75
C HIS A 163 0.13 14.39 -13.65
N LEU A 164 -1.03 13.77 -13.82
CA LEU A 164 -2.09 14.32 -14.65
C LEU A 164 -2.77 15.52 -13.99
N GLY A 165 -2.96 15.50 -12.67
CA GLY A 165 -3.51 16.62 -11.91
C GLY A 165 -2.65 17.88 -12.01
N ILE A 166 -1.32 17.74 -11.88
CA ILE A 166 -0.37 18.84 -12.04
C ILE A 166 -0.40 19.37 -13.48
N LEU A 167 -0.35 18.48 -14.48
CA LEU A 167 -0.41 18.86 -15.88
C LEU A 167 -1.66 19.71 -16.18
N MET A 168 -2.84 19.20 -15.80
CA MET A 168 -4.11 19.90 -16.04
C MET A 168 -4.25 21.16 -15.20
N GLY A 169 -3.78 21.14 -13.95
CA GLY A 169 -3.88 22.27 -13.02
C GLY A 169 -3.01 23.45 -13.44
N VAL A 170 -1.76 23.20 -13.84
CA VAL A 170 -0.85 24.23 -14.36
C VAL A 170 -1.39 24.81 -15.66
N GLN A 171 -1.88 23.97 -16.59
CA GLN A 171 -2.51 24.45 -17.81
C GLN A 171 -3.74 25.31 -17.52
N PHE A 172 -4.65 24.84 -16.66
CA PHE A 172 -5.82 25.63 -16.25
C PHE A 172 -5.41 26.98 -15.68
N ARG A 173 -4.40 27.02 -14.78
CA ARG A 173 -3.94 28.26 -14.17
C ARG A 173 -3.33 29.21 -15.19
N LEU A 174 -2.41 28.76 -16.04
CA LEU A 174 -1.77 29.59 -17.06
C LEU A 174 -2.79 30.16 -18.05
N LEU A 175 -3.71 29.33 -18.55
CA LEU A 175 -4.74 29.77 -19.48
C LEU A 175 -5.76 30.72 -18.82
N SER A 176 -6.07 30.52 -17.54
CA SER A 176 -6.98 31.40 -16.79
C SER A 176 -6.41 32.80 -16.53
N LEU A 177 -5.08 32.96 -16.61
CA LEU A 177 -4.41 34.26 -16.48
C LEU A 177 -4.43 35.06 -17.79
N MET A 178 -4.86 34.47 -18.90
CA MET A 178 -4.95 35.12 -20.21
C MET A 178 -6.40 35.53 -20.49
N PRO A 179 -6.77 36.82 -20.32
CA PRO A 179 -8.17 37.26 -20.46
C PRO A 179 -8.74 37.05 -21.87
N SER A 180 -7.87 37.05 -22.89
CA SER A 180 -8.24 36.88 -24.30
C SER A 180 -8.83 35.50 -24.65
N LEU A 181 -8.61 34.48 -23.81
CA LEU A 181 -9.08 33.10 -24.06
C LEU A 181 -10.51 32.84 -23.55
N GLY A 182 -11.13 33.82 -22.88
CA GLY A 182 -12.49 33.72 -22.36
C GLY A 182 -12.65 32.69 -21.23
N TYR A 183 -13.91 32.39 -20.87
CA TYR A 183 -14.23 31.51 -19.75
C TYR A 183 -14.08 30.01 -20.07
N ASN A 184 -14.35 29.60 -21.31
CA ASN A 184 -14.50 28.19 -21.66
C ASN A 184 -13.16 27.50 -22.00
N LEU A 185 -12.29 28.17 -22.75
CA LEU A 185 -11.07 27.55 -23.25
C LEU A 185 -10.09 27.09 -22.14
N PRO A 186 -9.87 27.87 -21.05
CA PRO A 186 -9.05 27.41 -19.93
C PRO A 186 -9.56 26.13 -19.27
N ARG A 187 -10.84 25.77 -19.43
CA ARG A 187 -11.45 24.56 -18.87
C ARG A 187 -11.45 23.39 -19.87
N ILE A 188 -11.67 23.66 -21.14
CA ILE A 188 -11.75 22.63 -22.20
C ILE A 188 -10.36 22.11 -22.58
N LEU A 189 -9.38 23.01 -22.72
CA LEU A 189 -8.05 22.63 -23.21
C LEU A 189 -7.32 21.65 -22.28
N PRO A 190 -7.29 21.85 -20.93
CA PRO A 190 -6.70 20.86 -20.02
C PRO A 190 -7.39 19.49 -20.04
N LEU A 191 -8.71 19.46 -20.29
CA LEU A 191 -9.43 18.19 -20.42
C LEU A 191 -9.02 17.43 -21.66
N PHE A 192 -8.87 18.15 -22.78
CA PHE A 192 -8.43 17.57 -24.04
C PHE A 192 -6.99 17.05 -23.96
N THR A 193 -6.04 17.88 -23.52
CA THR A 193 -4.63 17.48 -23.34
C THR A 193 -4.48 16.36 -22.32
N GLY A 194 -5.23 16.41 -21.22
CA GLY A 194 -5.26 15.36 -20.20
C GLY A 194 -5.80 14.03 -20.74
N PHE A 195 -6.79 14.07 -21.65
CA PHE A 195 -7.28 12.87 -22.33
C PHE A 195 -6.25 12.29 -23.30
N LEU A 196 -5.55 13.15 -24.06
CA LEU A 196 -4.47 12.70 -24.95
C LEU A 196 -3.34 12.02 -24.15
N TYR A 197 -2.94 12.60 -23.03
CA TYR A 197 -1.93 12.01 -22.15
C TYR A 197 -2.41 10.69 -21.53
N LEU A 198 -3.66 10.63 -21.07
CA LEU A 198 -4.29 9.39 -20.57
C LEU A 198 -4.30 8.27 -21.64
N SER A 199 -4.65 8.62 -22.88
CA SER A 199 -4.67 7.71 -24.02
C SER A 199 -3.27 7.22 -24.38
N ALA A 200 -2.28 8.12 -24.38
CA ALA A 200 -0.88 7.81 -24.66
C ALA A 200 -0.27 6.82 -23.66
N LEU A 201 -0.81 6.76 -22.43
CA LEU A 201 -0.35 5.86 -21.38
C LEU A 201 -1.19 4.58 -21.21
N GLY A 202 -2.21 4.37 -22.05
CA GLY A 202 -3.04 3.15 -22.00
C GLY A 202 -4.02 3.10 -20.83
N TYR A 203 -4.56 4.25 -20.44
CA TYR A 203 -5.63 4.38 -19.44
C TYR A 203 -5.34 3.73 -18.07
N PRO A 204 -4.21 4.00 -17.40
CA PRO A 204 -3.98 3.49 -16.05
C PRO A 204 -5.07 4.01 -15.09
N VAL A 205 -5.58 3.13 -14.21
CA VAL A 205 -6.73 3.38 -13.32
C VAL A 205 -6.62 4.71 -12.56
N SER A 206 -5.44 5.00 -12.02
CA SER A 206 -5.21 6.23 -11.26
C SER A 206 -5.27 7.52 -12.09
N LEU A 207 -4.81 7.49 -13.35
CA LEU A 207 -4.92 8.64 -14.26
C LEU A 207 -6.34 8.76 -14.79
N ALA A 208 -6.99 7.66 -15.15
CA ALA A 208 -8.38 7.67 -15.62
C ALA A 208 -9.30 8.31 -14.58
N ARG A 209 -9.17 7.91 -13.31
CA ARG A 209 -9.86 8.55 -12.19
C ARG A 209 -9.52 10.04 -12.10
N ALA A 210 -8.23 10.42 -12.15
CA ALA A 210 -7.82 11.82 -12.03
C ALA A 210 -8.41 12.69 -13.15
N TRP A 211 -8.45 12.17 -14.38
CA TRP A 211 -9.09 12.83 -15.52
C TRP A 211 -10.60 13.01 -15.31
N ILE A 212 -11.30 11.96 -14.87
CA ILE A 212 -12.74 12.04 -14.56
C ILE A 212 -13.00 13.05 -13.44
N PHE A 213 -12.20 13.03 -12.37
CA PHE A 213 -12.29 13.99 -11.26
C PHE A 213 -12.11 15.43 -11.74
N ALA A 214 -11.04 15.69 -12.49
CA ALA A 214 -10.77 17.01 -13.04
C ALA A 214 -11.87 17.43 -14.02
N GLY A 215 -12.40 16.52 -14.83
CA GLY A 215 -13.56 16.72 -15.69
C GLY A 215 -14.78 17.18 -14.90
N MET A 216 -15.19 16.42 -13.88
CA MET A 216 -16.34 16.77 -13.06
C MET A 216 -16.18 18.15 -12.39
N LEU A 217 -14.97 18.48 -11.91
CA LEU A 217 -14.68 19.79 -11.31
C LEU A 217 -14.73 20.94 -12.32
N LEU A 218 -14.14 20.76 -13.50
CA LEU A 218 -14.12 21.77 -14.56
C LEU A 218 -15.52 21.97 -15.17
N PHE A 219 -16.28 20.88 -15.35
CA PHE A 219 -17.68 20.92 -15.77
C PHE A 219 -18.59 21.58 -14.72
N GLN A 220 -18.34 21.38 -13.41
CA GLN A 220 -19.05 22.11 -12.37
C GLN A 220 -18.93 23.63 -12.56
N GLY A 221 -17.75 24.12 -12.99
CA GLY A 221 -17.55 25.53 -13.33
C GLY A 221 -18.42 25.97 -14.52
N LEU A 222 -18.51 25.15 -15.57
CA LEU A 222 -19.29 25.44 -16.77
C LEU A 222 -20.81 25.45 -16.52
N PHE A 223 -21.30 24.54 -15.66
CA PHE A 223 -22.73 24.42 -15.31
C PHE A 223 -23.12 25.17 -14.03
N PHE A 224 -22.19 25.91 -13.42
CA PHE A 224 -22.38 26.67 -12.17
C PHE A 224 -22.98 25.86 -11.01
N ARG A 225 -22.74 24.54 -10.98
CA ARG A 225 -23.34 23.62 -9.98
C ARG A 225 -22.27 23.05 -9.07
N LYS A 226 -22.36 23.35 -7.77
CA LYS A 226 -21.43 22.82 -6.75
C LYS A 226 -21.61 21.30 -6.57
N LEU A 227 -20.55 20.53 -6.76
CA LEU A 227 -20.47 19.11 -6.42
C LEU A 227 -19.87 18.93 -5.02
N ARG A 228 -20.41 17.97 -4.25
CA ARG A 228 -19.79 17.58 -2.98
C ARG A 228 -18.69 16.56 -3.22
N SER A 229 -17.74 16.46 -2.28
CA SER A 229 -16.63 15.51 -2.35
C SER A 229 -17.09 14.05 -2.48
N ALA A 230 -18.17 13.68 -1.79
CA ALA A 230 -18.79 12.36 -1.94
C ALA A 230 -19.39 12.13 -3.33
N ASP A 231 -20.02 13.15 -3.91
CA ASP A 231 -20.61 13.04 -5.25
C ASP A 231 -19.52 12.84 -6.32
N LEU A 232 -18.38 13.54 -6.18
CA LEU A 232 -17.19 13.36 -7.02
C LEU A 232 -16.62 11.94 -6.90
N LEU A 233 -16.40 11.46 -5.67
CA LEU A 233 -15.80 10.16 -5.40
C LEU A 233 -16.66 9.01 -5.94
N LEU A 234 -17.94 8.99 -5.58
CA LEU A 234 -18.88 7.95 -5.98
C LEU A 234 -19.17 8.01 -7.48
N GLY A 235 -19.31 9.23 -8.03
CA GLY A 235 -19.56 9.41 -9.45
C GLY A 235 -18.41 8.90 -10.31
N SER A 236 -17.15 9.23 -9.95
CA SER A 236 -16.01 8.76 -10.73
C SER A 236 -15.76 7.25 -10.59
N ALA A 237 -15.99 6.69 -9.40
CA ALA A 237 -15.90 5.25 -9.16
C ALA A 237 -16.89 4.49 -10.06
N TRP A 238 -18.12 4.99 -10.13
CA TRP A 238 -19.19 4.39 -10.92
C TRP A 238 -18.96 4.53 -12.43
N ILE A 239 -18.54 5.72 -12.90
CA ILE A 239 -18.17 5.93 -14.32
C ILE A 239 -17.04 4.98 -14.73
N LEU A 240 -16.01 4.84 -13.88
CA LEU A 240 -14.88 3.97 -14.19
C LEU A 240 -15.27 2.48 -14.17
N TRP A 241 -16.16 2.09 -13.26
CA TRP A 241 -16.71 0.74 -13.23
C TRP A 241 -17.54 0.41 -14.47
N ILE A 242 -18.35 1.34 -14.98
CA ILE A 242 -19.08 1.13 -16.25
C ILE A 242 -18.12 0.99 -17.42
N ALA A 243 -17.07 1.81 -17.46
CA ALA A 243 -16.11 1.79 -18.56
C ALA A 243 -15.28 0.50 -18.60
N ASP A 244 -14.89 -0.03 -17.44
CA ASP A 244 -14.12 -1.27 -17.34
C ASP A 244 -14.34 -1.94 -15.96
N PRO A 245 -15.41 -2.77 -15.83
CA PRO A 245 -15.79 -3.38 -14.56
C PRO A 245 -14.67 -4.19 -13.88
N PRO A 246 -13.87 -5.00 -14.61
CA PRO A 246 -12.73 -5.71 -14.01
C PRO A 246 -11.72 -4.83 -13.27
N ARG A 247 -11.54 -3.56 -13.69
CA ARG A 247 -10.58 -2.65 -13.03
C ARG A 247 -10.95 -2.31 -11.59
N PHE A 248 -12.23 -2.38 -11.25
CA PHE A 248 -12.72 -2.12 -9.89
C PHE A 248 -12.10 -3.06 -8.84
N TYR A 249 -11.81 -4.30 -9.23
CA TYR A 249 -11.23 -5.31 -8.34
C TYR A 249 -9.70 -5.27 -8.25
N THR A 250 -9.05 -4.30 -8.91
CA THR A 250 -7.59 -4.20 -8.90
C THR A 250 -7.07 -3.49 -7.66
N VAL A 251 -5.91 -3.92 -7.15
CA VAL A 251 -5.24 -3.25 -6.03
C VAL A 251 -4.97 -1.77 -6.33
N SER A 252 -4.68 -1.42 -7.60
CA SER A 252 -4.48 -0.04 -8.03
C SER A 252 -5.73 0.82 -7.88
N PHE A 253 -6.93 0.26 -8.13
CA PHE A 253 -8.19 0.96 -7.86
C PHE A 253 -8.35 1.24 -6.37
N CYS A 254 -8.21 0.21 -5.53
CA CYS A 254 -8.37 0.32 -4.08
C CYS A 254 -7.38 1.32 -3.47
N LEU A 255 -6.11 1.31 -3.88
CA LEU A 255 -5.11 2.28 -3.41
C LEU A 255 -5.46 3.70 -3.85
N SER A 256 -5.87 3.87 -5.11
CA SER A 256 -6.18 5.20 -5.65
C SER A 256 -7.42 5.79 -4.97
N PHE A 257 -8.55 5.10 -5.02
CA PHE A 257 -9.79 5.56 -4.39
C PHE A 257 -9.70 5.59 -2.87
N GLY A 258 -8.98 4.64 -2.25
CA GLY A 258 -8.69 4.62 -0.82
C GLY A 258 -7.90 5.85 -0.37
N ALA A 259 -6.88 6.29 -1.13
CA ALA A 259 -6.15 7.51 -0.83
C ALA A 259 -7.06 8.75 -0.83
N VAL A 260 -7.92 8.91 -1.84
CA VAL A 260 -8.82 10.08 -1.94
C VAL A 260 -9.93 10.02 -0.90
N ALA A 261 -10.49 8.83 -0.65
CA ALA A 261 -11.41 8.61 0.45
C ALA A 261 -10.77 8.97 1.79
N GLY A 262 -9.54 8.51 2.03
CA GLY A 262 -8.75 8.89 3.21
C GLY A 262 -8.57 10.40 3.34
N ILE A 263 -8.12 11.07 2.27
CA ILE A 263 -7.98 12.54 2.22
C ILE A 263 -9.30 13.23 2.58
N PHE A 264 -10.40 12.90 1.92
CA PHE A 264 -11.69 13.54 2.18
C PHE A 264 -12.22 13.25 3.58
N PHE A 265 -11.88 12.09 4.15
CA PHE A 265 -12.41 11.68 5.44
C PHE A 265 -11.61 12.26 6.61
N PHE A 266 -10.29 12.05 6.59
CA PHE A 266 -9.40 12.33 7.72
C PHE A 266 -8.78 13.73 7.68
N SER A 267 -8.73 14.42 6.54
CA SER A 267 -8.02 15.71 6.42
C SER A 267 -8.49 16.77 7.41
N TYR A 268 -9.82 16.94 7.53
CA TYR A 268 -10.41 17.91 8.45
C TYR A 268 -10.22 17.51 9.93
N PRO A 269 -10.52 16.26 10.36
CA PRO A 269 -10.17 15.79 11.70
C PRO A 269 -8.70 16.04 12.07
N ILE A 270 -7.78 15.69 11.16
CA ILE A 270 -6.34 15.87 11.37
C ILE A 270 -5.98 17.36 11.44
N GLN A 271 -6.52 18.21 10.57
CA GLN A 271 -6.28 19.66 10.61
C GLN A 271 -6.71 20.29 11.95
N ILE A 272 -7.86 19.88 12.49
CA ILE A 272 -8.31 20.32 13.81
C ILE A 272 -7.33 19.86 14.90
N ALA A 273 -6.89 18.60 14.82
CA ALA A 273 -5.96 18.02 15.79
C ALA A 273 -4.54 18.61 15.69
N CYS A 274 -4.14 19.11 14.51
CA CYS A 274 -2.85 19.73 14.24
C CYS A 274 -2.85 21.26 14.44
N ASN A 275 -3.80 21.83 15.19
CA ASN A 275 -3.96 23.28 15.31
C ASN A 275 -2.90 24.01 16.17
N PHE A 276 -1.73 23.40 16.37
CA PHE A 276 -0.57 24.02 17.04
C PHE A 276 0.27 24.89 16.08
N LEU A 277 0.25 24.56 14.78
CA LEU A 277 0.90 25.39 13.76
C LEU A 277 0.05 26.65 13.53
N SER A 278 0.62 27.81 13.90
CA SER A 278 -0.01 29.12 13.69
C SER A 278 -0.30 29.33 12.20
N ASP A 279 -1.50 29.78 11.88
CA ASP A 279 -1.91 30.13 10.51
C ASP A 279 -1.36 31.52 10.10
N GLU A 280 -0.61 32.19 10.98
CA GLU A 280 -0.01 33.52 10.74
C GLU A 280 0.99 33.52 9.56
N ASN A 281 1.68 32.39 9.31
CA ASN A 281 2.68 32.28 8.24
C ASN A 281 2.21 31.33 7.13
N ARG A 282 2.22 31.79 5.87
CA ARG A 282 1.84 30.98 4.68
C ARG A 282 2.61 29.66 4.58
N ILE A 283 3.87 29.64 4.99
CA ILE A 283 4.72 28.44 5.00
C ILE A 283 4.20 27.41 6.01
N SER A 284 3.85 27.85 7.22
CA SER A 284 3.29 27.00 8.29
C SER A 284 1.96 26.37 7.83
N SER A 285 1.09 27.17 7.21
CA SER A 285 -0.17 26.71 6.65
C SER A 285 0.04 25.66 5.54
N PHE A 286 1.01 25.87 4.64
CA PHE A 286 1.35 24.92 3.58
C PHE A 286 1.82 23.57 4.16
N PHE A 287 2.73 23.58 5.13
CA PHE A 287 3.21 22.34 5.76
C PHE A 287 2.09 21.62 6.53
N LYS A 288 1.24 22.36 7.24
CA LYS A 288 0.05 21.82 7.95
C LYS A 288 -0.91 21.13 6.99
N GLU A 289 -1.19 21.74 5.85
CA GLU A 289 -2.07 21.18 4.82
C GLU A 289 -1.45 19.93 4.17
N ASN A 290 -0.18 20.00 3.73
CA ASN A 290 0.51 18.86 3.11
C ASN A 290 0.67 17.68 4.07
N LEU A 291 0.96 17.94 5.34
CA LEU A 291 1.04 16.91 6.37
C LEU A 291 -0.32 16.25 6.58
N SER A 292 -1.40 17.04 6.68
CA SER A 292 -2.75 16.51 6.83
C SER A 292 -3.16 15.65 5.63
N ILE A 293 -2.92 16.13 4.40
CA ILE A 293 -3.24 15.38 3.17
C ILE A 293 -2.42 14.08 3.11
N SER A 294 -1.12 14.14 3.36
CA SER A 294 -0.22 12.96 3.30
C SER A 294 -0.60 11.93 4.36
N PHE A 295 -0.88 12.37 5.58
CA PHE A 295 -1.30 11.49 6.67
C PHE A 295 -2.67 10.85 6.37
N SER A 296 -3.61 11.64 5.86
CA SER A 296 -4.94 11.15 5.48
C SER A 296 -4.89 10.14 4.34
N ALA A 297 -4.07 10.39 3.31
CA ALA A 297 -3.86 9.47 2.21
C ALA A 297 -3.18 8.16 2.68
N GLY A 298 -2.21 8.28 3.59
CA GLY A 298 -1.56 7.14 4.24
C GLY A 298 -2.57 6.27 4.99
N LEU A 299 -3.43 6.87 5.80
CA LEU A 299 -4.49 6.13 6.52
C LEU A 299 -5.52 5.49 5.58
N GLY A 300 -5.88 6.15 4.49
CA GLY A 300 -6.79 5.57 3.49
C GLY A 300 -6.19 4.41 2.70
N THR A 301 -4.87 4.35 2.55
CA THR A 301 -4.16 3.32 1.77
C THR A 301 -3.58 2.19 2.63
N MET A 302 -3.33 2.44 3.91
CA MET A 302 -2.68 1.51 4.82
C MET A 302 -3.35 0.12 4.87
N PRO A 303 -4.68 -0.02 4.98
CA PRO A 303 -5.31 -1.35 4.98
C PRO A 303 -5.00 -2.12 3.71
N VAL A 304 -5.12 -1.47 2.55
CA VAL A 304 -4.88 -2.09 1.25
C VAL A 304 -3.40 -2.47 1.10
N LEU A 305 -2.48 -1.63 1.57
CA LEU A 305 -1.04 -1.91 1.53
C LEU A 305 -0.67 -3.10 2.43
N LEU A 306 -1.26 -3.18 3.61
CA LEU A 306 -1.07 -4.29 4.55
C LEU A 306 -1.63 -5.59 3.98
N PHE A 307 -2.88 -5.61 3.47
CA PHE A 307 -3.46 -6.82 2.90
C PHE A 307 -2.79 -7.28 1.59
N ALA A 308 -2.50 -6.35 0.67
CA ALA A 308 -1.96 -6.72 -0.64
C ALA A 308 -0.46 -7.06 -0.58
N PHE A 309 0.32 -6.27 0.16
CA PHE A 309 1.78 -6.33 0.15
C PHE A 309 2.39 -6.81 1.46
N GLY A 310 1.65 -6.87 2.57
CA GLY A 310 2.17 -7.30 3.88
C GLY A 310 3.23 -6.34 4.43
N SER A 311 3.25 -5.09 3.96
CA SER A 311 4.28 -4.11 4.29
C SER A 311 3.72 -2.70 4.25
N PHE A 312 4.18 -1.85 5.16
CA PHE A 312 3.86 -0.43 5.15
C PHE A 312 5.10 0.39 5.53
N SER A 313 5.25 1.56 4.92
CA SER A 313 6.31 2.52 5.25
C SER A 313 5.70 3.63 6.10
N PHE A 314 5.94 3.57 7.41
CA PHE A 314 5.51 4.61 8.35
C PHE A 314 6.24 5.95 8.08
N GLY A 315 7.43 5.86 7.49
CA GLY A 315 8.22 6.99 7.03
C GLY A 315 7.65 7.77 5.87
N SER A 316 6.78 7.14 5.08
CA SER A 316 6.24 7.71 3.85
C SER A 316 5.61 9.09 4.06
N ILE A 317 4.99 9.34 5.22
CA ILE A 317 4.35 10.62 5.54
C ILE A 317 5.38 11.76 5.57
N LEU A 318 6.53 11.54 6.21
CA LEU A 318 7.59 12.55 6.31
C LEU A 318 8.30 12.73 4.97
N LEU A 319 8.62 11.64 4.27
CA LEU A 319 9.25 11.75 2.96
C LEU A 319 8.34 12.45 1.95
N ASN A 320 7.03 12.16 1.95
CA ASN A 320 6.08 12.79 1.03
C ASN A 320 5.96 14.31 1.26
N LEU A 321 6.20 14.80 2.48
CA LEU A 321 6.20 16.24 2.79
C LEU A 321 7.26 17.02 1.99
N ILE A 322 8.34 16.36 1.59
CA ILE A 322 9.42 16.93 0.79
C ILE A 322 9.28 16.51 -0.68
N MET A 323 9.02 15.22 -0.92
CA MET A 323 9.05 14.64 -2.26
C MET A 323 7.84 15.04 -3.11
N VAL A 324 6.65 15.21 -2.53
CA VAL A 324 5.45 15.61 -3.28
C VAL A 324 5.54 17.07 -3.75
N PRO A 325 5.91 18.07 -2.91
CA PRO A 325 6.16 19.42 -3.39
C PRO A 325 7.27 19.50 -4.44
N LEU A 326 8.37 18.75 -4.26
CA LEU A 326 9.44 18.67 -5.25
C LEU A 326 8.94 18.12 -6.59
N ALA A 327 8.14 17.04 -6.58
CA ALA A 327 7.49 16.53 -7.78
C ALA A 327 6.51 17.56 -8.41
N GLY A 328 5.85 18.35 -7.58
CA GLY A 328 5.00 19.48 -7.98
C GLY A 328 5.71 20.54 -8.82
N ILE A 329 7.00 20.78 -8.55
CA ILE A 329 7.85 21.73 -9.29
C ILE A 329 8.54 21.03 -10.47
N LEU A 330 9.05 19.82 -10.26
CA LEU A 330 9.79 19.05 -11.25
C LEU A 330 8.93 18.69 -12.47
N LEU A 331 7.69 18.22 -12.27
CA LEU A 331 6.86 17.72 -13.37
C LEU A 331 6.48 18.81 -14.40
N PRO A 332 6.05 20.02 -14.01
CA PRO A 332 5.81 21.10 -14.97
C PRO A 332 7.04 21.45 -15.79
N ILE A 333 8.22 21.52 -15.16
CA ILE A 333 9.48 21.84 -15.84
C ILE A 333 9.88 20.71 -16.79
N LEU A 334 9.71 19.45 -16.37
CA LEU A 334 9.94 18.28 -17.22
C LEU A 334 9.04 18.28 -18.46
N TYR A 335 7.74 18.54 -18.29
CA TYR A 335 6.81 18.65 -19.43
C TYR A 335 7.12 19.83 -20.34
N LEU A 336 7.56 20.96 -19.77
CA LEU A 336 7.98 22.13 -20.54
C LEU A 336 9.27 21.83 -21.32
N SER A 337 10.22 21.12 -20.73
CA SER A 337 11.47 20.70 -21.38
C SER A 337 11.21 19.85 -22.62
N LEU A 338 10.30 18.86 -22.51
CA LEU A 338 9.85 18.06 -23.66
C LEU A 338 9.19 18.93 -24.75
N LEU A 339 8.34 19.87 -24.35
CA LEU A 339 7.66 20.76 -25.30
C LEU A 339 8.64 21.68 -26.04
N VAL A 340 9.62 22.24 -25.32
CA VAL A 340 10.65 23.11 -25.92
C VAL A 340 11.57 22.30 -26.82
N GLN A 341 11.99 21.10 -26.42
CA GLN A 341 12.79 20.18 -27.25
C GLN A 341 12.12 19.94 -28.61
N LYS A 342 10.80 19.74 -28.60
CA LYS A 342 10.01 19.54 -29.83
C LYS A 342 10.07 20.71 -30.81
N THR A 343 10.30 21.94 -30.34
CA THR A 343 10.44 23.12 -31.23
C THR A 343 11.81 23.19 -31.92
N LYS A 344 12.75 22.29 -31.57
CA LYS A 344 14.13 22.24 -32.08
C LYS A 344 14.95 23.51 -31.83
N LEU A 345 14.48 24.40 -30.94
CA LEU A 345 15.23 25.57 -30.48
C LEU A 345 16.20 25.14 -29.38
N THR A 346 17.35 24.60 -29.79
CA THR A 346 18.38 24.03 -28.88
C THR A 346 18.82 25.02 -27.80
N PHE A 347 19.00 26.30 -28.15
CA PHE A 347 19.38 27.36 -27.21
C PHE A 347 18.41 27.52 -26.03
N LEU A 348 17.11 27.26 -26.24
CA LEU A 348 16.11 27.32 -25.17
C LEU A 348 15.98 25.97 -24.46
N ALA A 349 16.24 24.85 -25.12
CA ALA A 349 16.07 23.52 -24.54
C ALA A 349 17.11 23.19 -23.47
N GLU A 350 18.38 23.52 -23.71
CA GLU A 350 19.51 23.26 -22.79
C GLU A 350 19.28 23.76 -21.35
N PRO A 351 18.88 25.03 -21.10
CA PRO A 351 18.66 25.50 -19.72
C PRO A 351 17.50 24.78 -19.02
N PHE A 352 16.41 24.45 -19.75
CA PHE A 352 15.29 23.71 -19.16
C PHE A 352 15.67 22.27 -18.78
N TRP A 353 16.44 21.59 -19.63
CA TRP A 353 16.97 20.26 -19.32
C TRP A 353 17.97 20.28 -18.17
N SER A 354 18.84 21.30 -18.09
CA SER A 354 19.77 21.46 -16.97
C SER A 354 19.03 21.64 -15.63
N ILE A 355 17.99 22.48 -15.60
CA ILE A 355 17.14 22.64 -14.40
C ILE A 355 16.42 21.33 -14.06
N THR A 356 15.90 20.64 -15.07
CA THR A 356 15.22 19.34 -14.89
C THR A 356 16.17 18.31 -14.30
N GLU A 357 17.38 18.20 -14.82
CA GLU A 357 18.40 17.27 -14.34
C GLU A 357 18.79 17.58 -12.90
N PHE A 358 19.05 18.85 -12.58
CA PHE A 358 19.36 19.29 -11.23
C PHE A 358 18.26 18.90 -10.23
N LEU A 359 16.99 19.12 -10.58
CA LEU A 359 15.85 18.73 -9.73
C LEU A 359 15.71 17.20 -9.60
N ILE A 360 16.00 16.44 -10.67
CA ILE A 360 16.01 14.97 -10.62
C ILE A 360 17.15 14.47 -9.72
N GLN A 361 18.33 15.06 -9.81
CA GLN A 361 19.48 14.70 -8.95
C GLN A 361 19.18 15.01 -7.48
N ILE A 362 18.55 16.15 -7.17
CA ILE A 362 18.05 16.43 -5.82
C ILE A 362 17.07 15.35 -5.37
N LEU A 363 16.11 14.99 -6.23
CA LEU A 363 15.12 13.97 -5.93
C LEU A 363 15.79 12.62 -5.63
N ILE A 364 16.78 12.22 -6.44
CA ILE A 364 17.54 10.99 -6.23
C ILE A 364 18.30 11.06 -4.91
N HIS A 365 19.08 12.12 -4.69
CA HIS A 365 19.89 12.28 -3.50
C HIS A 365 19.05 12.27 -2.21
N LEU A 366 17.93 13.00 -2.18
CA LEU A 366 17.00 13.01 -1.04
C LEU A 366 16.39 11.62 -0.81
N SER A 367 15.96 10.94 -1.88
CA SER A 367 15.46 9.58 -1.78
C SER A 367 16.51 8.64 -1.19
N GLU A 368 17.76 8.71 -1.62
CA GLU A 368 18.80 7.80 -1.15
C GLU A 368 19.24 8.05 0.29
N THR A 369 19.35 9.32 0.67
CA THR A 369 19.81 9.75 2.00
C THR A 369 18.71 9.58 3.04
N LEU A 370 17.45 9.88 2.69
CA LEU A 370 16.34 9.91 3.66
C LEU A 370 15.57 8.59 3.75
N SER A 371 15.58 7.74 2.73
CA SER A 371 14.78 6.49 2.76
C SER A 371 15.23 5.51 3.84
N LYS A 372 16.53 5.44 4.17
CA LYS A 372 17.03 4.59 5.25
C LYS A 372 16.66 5.10 6.66
N PRO A 373 17.00 6.34 7.05
CA PRO A 373 16.73 6.84 8.40
C PRO A 373 15.25 7.12 8.64
N LEU A 374 14.53 7.62 7.62
CA LEU A 374 13.13 8.03 7.76
C LEU A 374 12.16 7.00 7.22
N GLY A 375 12.55 6.01 6.41
CA GLY A 375 11.60 5.12 5.74
C GLY A 375 10.75 4.28 6.68
N PHE A 376 11.23 3.97 7.89
CA PHE A 376 10.58 3.09 8.89
C PHE A 376 9.82 1.94 8.23
N TYR A 377 10.45 1.33 7.22
CA TYR A 377 9.84 0.28 6.42
C TYR A 377 9.92 -1.02 7.18
N LYS A 378 8.78 -1.71 7.27
CA LYS A 378 8.74 -3.03 7.88
C LYS A 378 7.78 -3.93 7.12
N GLU A 379 8.27 -5.12 6.80
CA GLU A 379 7.43 -6.22 6.34
C GLU A 379 6.80 -6.86 7.58
N MET A 380 5.47 -6.83 7.65
CA MET A 380 4.72 -7.35 8.78
C MET A 380 4.50 -8.87 8.68
N GLY A 381 4.48 -9.43 7.47
CA GLY A 381 4.25 -10.87 7.29
C GLY A 381 2.98 -11.32 8.03
N ASP A 382 3.11 -12.28 8.94
CA ASP A 382 1.99 -12.85 9.70
C ASP A 382 1.43 -11.87 10.76
N ALA A 383 2.19 -10.84 11.13
CA ALA A 383 1.75 -9.76 12.03
C ALA A 383 0.80 -8.73 11.36
N THR A 384 0.30 -9.00 10.15
CA THR A 384 -0.59 -8.09 9.40
C THR A 384 -1.85 -7.72 10.20
N TRP A 385 -2.40 -8.65 11.00
CA TRP A 385 -3.54 -8.40 11.89
C TRP A 385 -3.28 -7.33 12.94
N ILE A 386 -2.06 -7.28 13.49
CA ILE A 386 -1.64 -6.24 14.43
C ILE A 386 -1.56 -4.89 13.73
N GLY A 387 -1.09 -4.87 12.47
CA GLY A 387 -1.13 -3.70 11.60
C GLY A 387 -2.54 -3.14 11.41
N ILE A 388 -3.52 -3.99 11.15
CA ILE A 388 -4.92 -3.60 10.97
C ILE A 388 -5.53 -3.11 12.29
N PHE A 389 -5.27 -3.80 13.39
CA PHE A 389 -5.74 -3.36 14.71
C PHE A 389 -5.14 -2.00 15.09
N GLY A 390 -3.84 -1.80 14.88
CA GLY A 390 -3.19 -0.50 15.10
C GLY A 390 -3.73 0.59 14.18
N TRP A 391 -4.07 0.27 12.92
CA TRP A 391 -4.76 1.20 12.02
C TRP A 391 -6.16 1.61 12.54
N LEU A 392 -6.96 0.65 13.02
CA LEU A 392 -8.27 0.91 13.61
C LEU A 392 -8.15 1.79 14.87
N LEU A 393 -7.19 1.48 15.74
CA LEU A 393 -6.90 2.26 16.94
C LEU A 393 -6.48 3.69 16.60
N LEU A 394 -5.64 3.87 15.58
CA LEU A 394 -5.20 5.16 15.09
C LEU A 394 -6.38 5.97 14.54
N CYS A 395 -7.25 5.35 13.74
CA CYS A 395 -8.48 5.99 13.27
C CYS A 395 -9.36 6.44 14.44
N PHE A 396 -9.58 5.56 15.43
CA PHE A 396 -10.36 5.87 16.62
C PHE A 396 -9.80 7.07 17.39
N ILE A 397 -8.48 7.08 17.62
CA ILE A 397 -7.77 8.19 18.29
C ILE A 397 -7.97 9.50 17.55
N ILE A 398 -7.83 9.53 16.22
CA ILE A 398 -8.08 10.74 15.43
C ILE A 398 -9.49 11.26 15.67
N PHE A 399 -10.51 10.43 15.50
CA PHE A 399 -11.89 10.88 15.71
C PHE A 399 -12.17 11.30 17.15
N PHE A 400 -11.64 10.57 18.13
CA PHE A 400 -11.82 10.87 19.55
C PHE A 400 -11.22 12.24 19.91
N TYR A 401 -9.96 12.50 19.54
CA TYR A 401 -9.32 13.78 19.80
C TYR A 401 -9.97 14.92 19.02
N SER A 402 -10.28 14.75 17.73
CA SER A 402 -10.95 15.77 16.93
C SER A 402 -12.33 16.13 17.50
N TYR A 403 -13.11 15.14 17.95
CA TYR A 403 -14.41 15.36 18.59
C TYR A 403 -14.25 16.14 19.91
N PHE A 404 -13.28 15.77 20.75
CA PHE A 404 -13.07 16.44 22.03
C PHE A 404 -12.62 17.89 21.86
N ILE A 405 -11.69 18.15 20.92
CA ILE A 405 -11.20 19.49 20.58
C ILE A 405 -12.36 20.35 20.03
N GLU A 406 -13.19 19.81 19.13
CA GLU A 406 -14.32 20.58 18.62
C GLU A 406 -15.36 20.88 19.71
N LYS A 407 -15.68 19.89 20.56
CA LYS A 407 -16.62 20.07 21.68
C LYS A 407 -16.12 21.12 22.68
N SER A 408 -14.82 21.14 22.96
CA SER A 408 -14.22 22.16 23.84
C SER A 408 -14.28 23.56 23.22
N ARG A 409 -14.09 23.68 21.89
CA ARG A 409 -14.27 24.94 21.15
C ARG A 409 -15.71 25.42 21.17
N LEU A 410 -16.68 24.54 20.87
CA LEU A 410 -18.10 24.89 20.86
C LEU A 410 -18.61 25.31 22.24
N ARG A 411 -18.16 24.65 23.32
CA ARG A 411 -18.46 25.06 24.70
C ARG A 411 -17.90 26.46 25.00
N ARG A 412 -16.67 26.76 24.57
CA ARG A 412 -16.07 28.10 24.75
C ARG A 412 -16.86 29.19 24.02
N ILE A 413 -17.27 28.93 22.78
CA ILE A 413 -18.09 29.87 22.00
C ILE A 413 -19.42 30.14 22.71
N ARG A 414 -20.08 29.10 23.21
CA ARG A 414 -21.35 29.23 23.95
C ARG A 414 -21.18 30.03 25.24
N ASN A 415 -20.16 29.73 26.04
CA ASN A 415 -19.88 30.45 27.29
C ASN A 415 -19.52 31.93 27.04
N PHE A 416 -19.00 32.26 25.86
CA PHE A 416 -18.72 33.63 25.45
C PHE A 416 -19.94 34.37 24.89
N SER A 417 -20.89 33.67 24.26
CA SER A 417 -22.12 34.26 23.73
C SER A 417 -23.22 34.48 24.77
N GLU A 418 -23.28 33.64 25.82
CA GLU A 418 -24.29 33.75 26.89
C GLU A 418 -24.36 35.12 27.60
N PRO A 419 -23.23 35.81 27.89
CA PRO A 419 -23.26 37.18 28.44
C PRO A 419 -23.83 38.23 27.47
N PHE A 420 -23.65 38.06 26.17
CA PHE A 420 -24.11 39.00 25.14
C PHE A 420 -25.60 38.86 24.82
N GLU A 421 -26.17 37.66 24.93
CA GLU A 421 -27.61 37.44 24.79
C GLU A 421 -28.41 37.97 25.99
N LYS A 422 -27.85 37.92 27.20
CA LYS A 422 -28.52 38.44 28.41
C LYS A 422 -28.68 39.96 28.46
N HIS A 423 -27.98 40.72 27.60
CA HIS A 423 -28.01 42.19 27.57
C HIS A 423 -28.72 42.81 26.36
N ARG A 424 -29.43 42.04 25.53
CA ARG A 424 -30.28 42.62 24.46
C ARG A 424 -31.63 43.09 25.00
N SER A 425 -31.79 44.40 25.15
CA SER A 425 -33.11 45.05 25.12
C SER A 425 -33.64 45.08 23.67
N PRO A 426 -34.97 45.05 23.46
CA PRO A 426 -35.55 44.94 22.12
C PRO A 426 -35.45 46.28 21.40
N ILE A 427 -34.40 46.46 20.58
CA ILE A 427 -34.35 47.57 19.62
C ILE A 427 -34.86 47.05 18.27
N SER A 428 -35.96 47.64 17.84
CA SER A 428 -36.59 47.46 16.54
C SER A 428 -35.70 47.97 15.41
N GLY A 429 -35.59 47.20 14.32
CA GLY A 429 -35.19 47.71 13.00
C GLY A 429 -33.69 47.82 12.74
N SER A 430 -32.99 46.70 12.64
CA SER A 430 -31.83 46.57 11.74
C SER A 430 -31.57 45.08 11.47
N GLU A 431 -31.26 44.73 10.23
CA GLU A 431 -31.00 43.36 9.78
C GLU A 431 -29.90 42.73 10.64
N VAL A 432 -30.26 41.68 11.39
CA VAL A 432 -29.36 40.95 12.27
C VAL A 432 -28.41 40.10 11.39
N PRO A 433 -27.09 40.29 11.43
CA PRO A 433 -26.18 39.42 10.70
C PRO A 433 -26.30 38.00 11.24
N SER A 434 -26.32 37.04 10.32
CA SER A 434 -26.49 35.62 10.66
C SER A 434 -25.34 35.14 11.57
N PHE A 435 -25.60 34.17 12.46
CA PHE A 435 -24.57 33.57 13.32
C PHE A 435 -23.34 33.07 12.53
N SER A 436 -23.53 32.76 11.23
CA SER A 436 -22.46 32.46 10.27
C SER A 436 -21.57 33.64 9.89
N GLU A 437 -22.08 34.87 9.81
CA GLU A 437 -21.29 36.06 9.46
C GLU A 437 -20.40 36.54 10.62
N LEU A 438 -20.88 36.40 11.86
CA LEU A 438 -20.08 36.58 13.07
C LEU A 438 -18.96 35.53 13.17
N PHE A 439 -19.21 34.31 12.68
CA PHE A 439 -18.22 33.22 12.62
C PHE A 439 -17.04 33.54 11.68
N ILE A 440 -17.32 34.12 10.50
CA ILE A 440 -16.29 34.41 9.50
C ILE A 440 -15.46 35.65 9.89
N LYS A 441 -16.07 36.64 10.54
CA LYS A 441 -15.37 37.88 10.90
C LYS A 441 -14.39 37.71 12.08
N ASN A 442 -14.63 36.72 12.96
CA ASN A 442 -13.79 36.47 14.14
C ASN A 442 -12.68 35.43 13.97
N GLU A 443 -12.67 34.61 12.90
CA GLU A 443 -11.49 33.77 12.58
C GLU A 443 -10.23 34.60 12.28
N ASN A 444 -10.42 35.84 11.78
CA ASN A 444 -9.31 36.77 11.49
C ASN A 444 -8.86 37.61 12.69
N ALA A 445 -9.61 37.61 13.81
CA ALA A 445 -9.26 38.33 15.02
C ALA A 445 -8.62 37.38 16.03
N GLY A 446 -7.29 37.25 15.95
CA GLY A 446 -6.50 36.43 16.86
C GLY A 446 -6.74 36.81 18.33
N TYR A 447 -7.43 35.97 19.09
CA TYR A 447 -7.67 36.22 20.51
C TYR A 447 -6.58 35.60 21.41
N SER A 448 -5.86 36.50 22.08
CA SER A 448 -4.76 36.31 23.01
C SER A 448 -5.21 35.88 24.42
N GLY A 449 -5.79 34.68 24.56
CA GLY A 449 -6.01 34.05 25.88
C GLY A 449 -4.87 33.09 26.24
N THR A 450 -3.92 33.51 27.08
CA THR A 450 -2.71 32.73 27.46
C THR A 450 -2.99 31.42 28.19
N SER A 451 -4.08 31.33 28.96
CA SER A 451 -4.54 30.08 29.61
C SER A 451 -5.27 29.13 28.64
N SER A 452 -5.97 29.70 27.65
CA SER A 452 -6.79 28.98 26.66
C SER A 452 -5.95 28.22 25.61
N LYS A 453 -4.83 28.80 25.16
CA LYS A 453 -3.88 28.12 24.26
C LYS A 453 -3.21 26.89 24.91
N LYS A 454 -3.01 26.89 26.24
CA LYS A 454 -2.33 25.78 26.94
C LYS A 454 -3.12 24.48 26.89
N SER A 455 -4.45 24.50 27.11
CA SER A 455 -5.26 23.28 27.10
C SER A 455 -5.32 22.62 25.71
N ASP A 456 -5.55 23.41 24.65
CA ASP A 456 -5.56 22.88 23.27
C ASP A 456 -4.19 22.36 22.85
N THR A 457 -3.11 23.02 23.28
CA THR A 457 -1.74 22.58 23.03
C THR A 457 -1.47 21.23 23.69
N ILE A 458 -1.93 21.01 24.93
CA ILE A 458 -1.78 19.73 25.64
C ILE A 458 -2.51 18.61 24.89
N PHE A 459 -3.74 18.83 24.42
CA PHE A 459 -4.47 17.82 23.63
C PHE A 459 -3.77 17.51 22.30
N CYS A 460 -3.20 18.52 21.64
CA CYS A 460 -2.42 18.31 20.42
C CYS A 460 -1.15 17.48 20.69
N VAL A 461 -0.41 17.79 21.76
CA VAL A 461 0.80 17.03 22.15
C VAL A 461 0.45 15.58 22.45
N LEU A 462 -0.61 15.34 23.24
CA LEU A 462 -1.09 13.98 23.54
C LEU A 462 -1.52 13.22 22.27
N PHE A 463 -2.17 13.89 21.32
CA PHE A 463 -2.53 13.32 20.02
C PHE A 463 -1.30 12.86 19.24
N PHE A 464 -0.27 13.72 19.09
CA PHE A 464 0.95 13.37 18.39
C PHE A 464 1.74 12.26 19.09
N VAL A 465 1.86 12.31 20.42
CA VAL A 465 2.51 11.25 21.20
C VAL A 465 1.79 9.92 21.05
N SER A 466 0.45 9.93 21.07
CA SER A 466 -0.37 8.72 20.88
C SER A 466 -0.17 8.13 19.48
N ILE A 467 -0.19 8.97 18.44
CA ILE A 467 0.05 8.54 17.05
C ILE A 467 1.46 7.98 16.91
N PHE A 468 2.47 8.71 17.37
CA PHE A 468 3.86 8.30 17.26
C PHE A 468 4.11 6.99 18.04
N GLY A 469 3.55 6.86 19.24
CA GLY A 469 3.59 5.64 20.04
C GLY A 469 3.03 4.44 19.30
N ILE A 470 1.85 4.58 18.66
CA ILE A 470 1.25 3.50 17.85
C ILE A 470 2.13 3.16 16.64
N HIS A 471 2.69 4.16 15.95
CA HIS A 471 3.59 3.90 14.82
C HIS A 471 4.84 3.15 15.26
N VAL A 472 5.43 3.50 16.40
CA VAL A 472 6.59 2.80 16.97
C VAL A 472 6.22 1.38 17.37
N LEU A 473 5.08 1.18 18.04
CA LEU A 473 4.58 -0.16 18.40
C LEU A 473 4.32 -1.01 17.17
N LEU A 474 3.68 -0.45 16.14
CA LEU A 474 3.45 -1.13 14.87
C LEU A 474 4.76 -1.48 14.15
N TYR A 475 5.74 -0.58 14.18
CA TYR A 475 7.07 -0.84 13.62
C TYR A 475 7.83 -1.95 14.37
N GLN A 476 7.68 -2.02 15.70
CA GLN A 476 8.27 -3.06 16.53
C GLN A 476 7.49 -4.39 16.48
N SER A 477 6.20 -4.37 16.12
CA SER A 477 5.32 -5.53 16.16
C SER A 477 5.85 -6.77 15.44
N PRO A 478 6.52 -6.69 14.26
CA PRO A 478 7.01 -7.88 13.59
C PRO A 478 8.24 -8.48 14.29
N ASN A 479 8.89 -7.75 15.20
CA ASN A 479 9.96 -8.29 16.04
C ASN A 479 9.42 -9.05 17.27
N LEU A 480 8.17 -8.81 17.67
CA LEU A 480 7.52 -9.50 18.79
C LEU A 480 7.10 -10.93 18.40
N PHE A 481 6.87 -11.16 17.11
CA PHE A 481 6.57 -12.47 16.52
C PHE A 481 7.68 -12.86 15.54
N PRO A 482 8.90 -13.17 16.03
CA PRO A 482 9.97 -13.59 15.14
C PRO A 482 9.57 -14.92 14.48
N VAL A 483 9.32 -14.88 13.18
CA VAL A 483 9.14 -16.09 12.35
C VAL A 483 10.47 -16.85 12.37
N THR A 484 10.58 -17.87 13.22
CA THR A 484 11.86 -18.56 13.48
C THR A 484 12.29 -19.43 12.32
N ASP A 485 11.33 -19.97 11.57
CA ASP A 485 11.58 -20.97 10.57
C ASP A 485 10.78 -20.66 9.29
N ARG A 486 11.43 -20.67 8.12
CA ARG A 486 10.80 -20.32 6.83
C ARG A 486 11.10 -21.35 5.76
N ILE A 487 10.06 -21.74 5.03
CA ILE A 487 10.14 -22.71 3.92
C ILE A 487 9.86 -22.04 2.59
N VAL A 488 10.67 -22.36 1.58
CA VAL A 488 10.34 -22.20 0.16
C VAL A 488 10.49 -23.54 -0.50
N ASN A 489 9.43 -24.02 -1.15
CA ASN A 489 9.40 -25.37 -1.70
C ASN A 489 8.64 -25.44 -3.03
N ASN A 490 8.91 -26.51 -3.75
CA ASN A 490 8.03 -27.06 -4.78
C ASN A 490 8.21 -28.59 -4.80
N ARG A 491 7.63 -29.26 -5.79
CA ARG A 491 7.71 -30.71 -5.93
C ARG A 491 9.14 -31.27 -6.01
N PHE A 492 10.12 -30.47 -6.45
CA PHE A 492 11.48 -30.91 -6.78
C PHE A 492 12.58 -30.32 -5.88
N PHE A 493 12.31 -29.24 -5.14
CA PHE A 493 13.28 -28.59 -4.26
C PHE A 493 12.63 -28.09 -2.97
N PHE A 494 13.46 -27.98 -1.95
CA PHE A 494 13.10 -27.43 -0.65
C PHE A 494 14.23 -26.54 -0.11
N LEU A 495 13.87 -25.36 0.37
CA LEU A 495 14.73 -24.42 1.07
C LEU A 495 14.12 -24.16 2.44
N LEU A 496 14.87 -24.46 3.50
CA LEU A 496 14.46 -24.21 4.88
C LEU A 496 15.50 -23.38 5.61
N ARG A 497 15.04 -22.29 6.22
CA ARG A 497 15.79 -21.62 7.28
C ARG A 497 15.32 -22.19 8.62
N ASN A 498 16.22 -22.79 9.39
CA ASN A 498 15.97 -23.29 10.74
C ASN A 498 17.00 -22.66 11.69
N GLY A 499 16.61 -21.59 12.40
CA GLY A 499 17.49 -20.87 13.31
C GLY A 499 18.81 -20.38 12.68
N ASP A 500 19.93 -21.02 13.04
CA ASP A 500 21.29 -20.71 12.57
C ASP A 500 21.74 -21.53 11.35
N SER A 501 20.88 -22.38 10.80
CA SER A 501 21.18 -23.26 9.67
C SER A 501 20.26 -22.99 8.49
N LEU A 502 20.82 -22.98 7.27
CA LEU A 502 20.07 -22.86 6.02
C LEU A 502 20.24 -24.14 5.21
N ILE A 503 19.14 -24.77 4.80
CA ILE A 503 19.15 -26.09 4.16
C ILE A 503 18.56 -25.99 2.76
N PHE A 504 19.34 -26.37 1.75
CA PHE A 504 18.90 -26.58 0.38
C PHE A 504 18.86 -28.09 0.07
N SER A 505 17.65 -28.62 -0.11
CA SER A 505 17.41 -30.02 -0.45
C SER A 505 16.76 -30.15 -1.84
N GLY A 506 17.08 -31.24 -2.55
CA GLY A 506 16.57 -31.52 -3.89
C GLY A 506 17.25 -30.74 -5.02
N LYS A 507 16.55 -30.56 -6.16
CA LYS A 507 17.13 -30.03 -7.41
C LYS A 507 16.65 -28.60 -7.69
N CYS A 508 17.41 -27.60 -7.22
CA CYS A 508 17.09 -26.18 -7.40
C CYS A 508 16.99 -25.71 -8.86
N LYS A 509 17.56 -26.43 -9.84
CA LYS A 509 17.43 -26.12 -11.28
C LYS A 509 15.95 -26.00 -11.72
N TYR A 510 15.08 -26.85 -11.17
CA TYR A 510 13.64 -26.86 -11.45
C TYR A 510 12.85 -25.82 -10.64
N GLY A 511 13.50 -25.17 -9.67
CA GLY A 511 12.92 -24.17 -8.78
C GLY A 511 13.33 -22.73 -9.06
N THR A 512 14.11 -22.50 -10.12
CA THR A 512 14.82 -21.23 -10.39
C THR A 512 13.94 -19.98 -10.28
N LYS A 513 12.74 -19.97 -10.84
CA LYS A 513 11.83 -18.81 -10.74
C LYS A 513 11.36 -18.55 -9.30
N VAL A 514 11.04 -19.61 -8.55
CA VAL A 514 10.55 -19.51 -7.16
C VAL A 514 11.66 -19.05 -6.24
N ILE A 515 12.84 -19.68 -6.34
CA ILE A 515 14.04 -19.30 -5.57
C ILE A 515 14.48 -17.87 -5.94
N SER A 516 14.52 -17.53 -7.23
CA SER A 516 14.86 -16.17 -7.66
C SER A 516 13.94 -15.12 -7.07
N ASN A 517 12.64 -15.41 -6.97
CA ASN A 517 11.69 -14.50 -6.36
C ASN A 517 11.94 -14.39 -4.85
N ALA A 518 12.09 -15.52 -4.15
CA ALA A 518 12.37 -15.54 -2.71
C ALA A 518 13.65 -14.76 -2.35
N PHE A 519 14.71 -14.92 -3.12
CA PHE A 519 15.94 -14.16 -2.93
C PHE A 519 15.81 -12.71 -3.39
N ARG A 520 15.06 -12.40 -4.45
CA ARG A 520 14.86 -11.02 -4.92
C ARG A 520 14.00 -10.19 -3.96
N THR A 521 12.96 -10.76 -3.36
CA THR A 521 12.10 -10.04 -2.41
C THR A 521 12.65 -10.05 -0.99
N SER A 522 13.44 -11.06 -0.62
CA SER A 522 13.70 -11.37 0.78
C SER A 522 15.07 -12.01 1.05
N LYS A 523 16.13 -11.71 0.26
CA LYS A 523 17.51 -12.21 0.51
C LYS A 523 17.92 -12.07 1.98
N LYS A 524 17.69 -10.90 2.58
CA LYS A 524 18.01 -10.61 4.00
C LYS A 524 17.28 -11.56 4.97
N ILE A 525 16.10 -12.02 4.63
CA ILE A 525 15.31 -12.86 5.53
C ILE A 525 15.89 -14.28 5.61
N TYR A 526 16.37 -14.82 4.49
CA TYR A 526 16.93 -16.18 4.42
C TYR A 526 18.43 -16.22 4.74
N CYS A 527 19.16 -15.18 4.31
CA CYS A 527 20.62 -15.14 4.34
C CYS A 527 21.21 -14.29 5.47
N ASP A 528 20.55 -13.21 5.88
CA ASP A 528 21.02 -12.41 7.02
C ASP A 528 20.56 -13.01 8.34
N SER A 529 21.21 -12.59 9.43
CA SER A 529 20.76 -12.90 10.77
C SER A 529 19.40 -12.23 11.02
N THR A 530 18.32 -12.99 10.99
CA THR A 530 17.10 -12.57 11.70
C THR A 530 17.49 -12.29 13.16
N TYR A 531 16.99 -11.17 13.70
CA TYR A 531 17.39 -10.63 15.01
C TYR A 531 17.66 -11.75 16.04
N LYS A 532 18.92 -11.84 16.49
CA LYS A 532 19.49 -12.73 17.54
C LYS A 532 20.18 -14.04 17.12
N ARG A 533 20.13 -14.55 15.87
CA ARG A 533 20.90 -15.77 15.48
C ARG A 533 21.58 -15.66 14.10
N PRO A 534 22.91 -15.48 14.02
CA PRO A 534 23.62 -15.47 12.73
C PRO A 534 23.62 -16.85 12.08
N LEU A 535 23.59 -16.86 10.74
CA LEU A 535 23.79 -18.08 9.94
C LEU A 535 25.19 -18.64 10.21
N LYS A 536 25.28 -19.89 10.64
CA LYS A 536 26.53 -20.61 10.92
C LYS A 536 26.83 -21.68 9.88
N ASN A 537 25.79 -22.40 9.42
CA ASN A 537 25.95 -23.55 8.55
C ASN A 537 24.99 -23.46 7.36
N VAL A 538 25.48 -23.70 6.15
CA VAL A 538 24.66 -23.84 4.95
C VAL A 538 24.78 -25.25 4.42
N PHE A 539 23.68 -26.00 4.40
CA PHE A 539 23.63 -27.36 3.88
C PHE A 539 23.10 -27.37 2.46
N VAL A 540 23.76 -28.11 1.57
CA VAL A 540 23.40 -28.20 0.16
C VAL A 540 23.48 -29.64 -0.32
N GLU A 541 22.39 -30.17 -0.88
CA GLU A 541 22.34 -31.58 -1.33
C GLU A 541 22.72 -31.80 -2.80
N HIS A 542 22.56 -30.78 -3.65
CA HIS A 542 22.72 -30.93 -5.09
C HIS A 542 23.46 -29.73 -5.70
N GLU A 543 24.33 -29.98 -6.67
CA GLU A 543 25.16 -28.95 -7.33
C GLU A 543 24.35 -27.74 -7.84
N SER A 544 23.15 -28.00 -8.38
CA SER A 544 22.25 -26.95 -8.89
C SER A 544 21.82 -25.91 -7.85
N CYS A 545 21.97 -26.22 -6.57
CA CYS A 545 21.64 -25.32 -5.46
C CYS A 545 22.84 -24.48 -4.98
N LEU A 546 24.07 -24.87 -5.33
CA LEU A 546 25.29 -24.18 -4.90
C LEU A 546 25.33 -22.73 -5.37
N THR A 547 24.83 -22.45 -6.58
CA THR A 547 24.74 -21.08 -7.11
C THR A 547 23.95 -20.15 -6.19
N TRP A 548 22.83 -20.63 -5.65
CA TRP A 548 21.99 -19.88 -4.71
C TRP A 548 22.62 -19.77 -3.33
N ALA A 549 23.29 -20.83 -2.85
CA ALA A 549 24.05 -20.79 -1.60
C ALA A 549 25.18 -19.74 -1.67
N PHE A 550 25.95 -19.69 -2.76
CA PHE A 550 27.00 -18.69 -2.94
C PHE A 550 26.45 -17.27 -3.04
N GLN A 551 25.30 -17.07 -3.69
CA GLN A 551 24.64 -15.77 -3.71
C GLN A 551 24.22 -15.32 -2.31
N CYS A 552 23.81 -16.26 -1.46
CA CYS A 552 23.48 -16.04 -0.06
C CYS A 552 24.71 -15.63 0.77
N LEU A 553 25.85 -16.27 0.51
CA LEU A 553 27.10 -16.09 1.23
C LEU A 553 28.03 -15.00 0.67
N GLN A 554 27.65 -14.35 -0.43
CA GLN A 554 28.46 -13.31 -1.08
C GLN A 554 28.92 -12.21 -0.11
N ASP A 555 28.10 -11.91 0.90
CA ASP A 555 28.36 -10.88 1.92
C ASP A 555 29.13 -11.42 3.15
N ARG A 556 29.27 -12.75 3.29
CA ARG A 556 29.93 -13.45 4.41
C ARG A 556 30.64 -14.74 3.96
N PRO A 557 31.83 -14.62 3.34
CA PRO A 557 32.54 -15.78 2.79
C PRO A 557 33.12 -16.74 3.85
N GLN A 558 33.07 -16.37 5.13
CA GLN A 558 33.62 -17.16 6.24
C GLN A 558 32.69 -18.30 6.73
N ILE A 559 31.47 -18.40 6.21
CA ILE A 559 30.51 -19.43 6.60
C ILE A 559 30.77 -20.72 5.80
N ASP A 560 30.85 -21.85 6.48
CA ASP A 560 31.11 -23.14 5.85
C ASP A 560 29.86 -23.67 5.12
N VAL A 561 30.07 -24.17 3.89
CA VAL A 561 29.05 -24.83 3.08
C VAL A 561 29.22 -26.35 3.20
N LEU A 562 28.25 -27.00 3.82
CA LEU A 562 28.17 -28.45 4.00
C LEU A 562 27.49 -29.07 2.78
N TYR A 563 28.28 -29.64 1.87
CA TYR A 563 27.81 -30.18 0.59
C TYR A 563 27.85 -31.71 0.56
N SER A 564 26.72 -32.33 0.20
CA SER A 564 26.56 -33.79 0.13
C SER A 564 26.46 -34.36 -1.28
N GLY A 565 26.66 -33.53 -2.31
CA GLY A 565 26.63 -34.00 -3.70
C GLY A 565 27.88 -34.79 -4.10
N ARG A 566 27.75 -35.61 -5.14
CA ARG A 566 28.81 -36.51 -5.63
C ARG A 566 30.03 -35.77 -6.16
N ASP A 567 29.83 -34.56 -6.69
CA ASP A 567 30.87 -33.74 -7.33
C ASP A 567 31.63 -32.86 -6.34
N PHE A 568 31.69 -33.26 -5.06
CA PHE A 568 32.31 -32.48 -3.98
C PHE A 568 33.76 -32.07 -4.28
N GLU A 569 34.58 -32.99 -4.80
CA GLU A 569 36.00 -32.72 -5.05
C GLU A 569 36.22 -31.62 -6.10
N LEU A 570 35.36 -31.55 -7.10
CA LEU A 570 35.41 -30.54 -8.15
C LEU A 570 35.05 -29.15 -7.60
N TRP A 571 33.97 -29.08 -6.81
CA TRP A 571 33.51 -27.82 -6.23
C TRP A 571 34.39 -27.32 -5.07
N SER A 572 34.97 -28.22 -4.29
CA SER A 572 35.92 -27.88 -3.23
C SER A 572 37.16 -27.17 -3.78
N ARG A 573 37.62 -27.52 -4.98
CA ARG A 573 38.78 -26.89 -5.65
C ARG A 573 38.42 -25.63 -6.44
N ALA A 574 37.24 -25.60 -7.07
CA ALA A 574 36.84 -24.51 -7.97
C ALA A 574 36.18 -23.31 -7.27
N SER A 575 35.62 -23.50 -6.07
CA SER A 575 34.86 -22.45 -5.39
C SER A 575 35.74 -21.53 -4.54
N ARG A 576 35.33 -20.27 -4.41
CA ARG A 576 35.96 -19.28 -3.51
C ARG A 576 35.51 -19.43 -2.05
N PHE A 577 34.60 -20.35 -1.77
CA PHE A 577 34.00 -20.56 -0.44
C PHE A 577 34.54 -21.85 0.17
N ARG A 578 34.59 -21.94 1.50
CA ARG A 578 35.01 -23.17 2.18
C ARG A 578 33.87 -24.20 2.15
N ILE A 579 34.02 -25.21 1.30
CA ILE A 579 33.06 -26.32 1.19
C ILE A 579 33.58 -27.52 1.96
N LEU A 580 32.76 -28.04 2.87
CA LEU A 580 33.02 -29.23 3.66
C LEU A 580 32.09 -30.36 3.20
N LYS A 581 32.62 -31.59 3.14
CA LYS A 581 31.83 -32.76 2.74
C LYS A 581 30.85 -33.11 3.87
N SER A 582 29.59 -33.30 3.54
CA SER A 582 28.54 -33.70 4.49
C SER A 582 27.74 -34.89 3.98
N ASN A 583 27.07 -35.59 4.90
CA ASN A 583 26.10 -36.62 4.53
C ASN A 583 24.74 -35.97 4.18
N PRO A 584 23.90 -36.62 3.34
CA PRO A 584 22.54 -36.15 3.06
C PRO A 584 21.73 -35.98 4.35
N ILE A 585 20.90 -34.94 4.42
CA ILE A 585 20.11 -34.69 5.61
C ILE A 585 18.92 -35.64 5.61
N ARG A 586 18.79 -36.43 6.68
CA ARG A 586 17.68 -37.37 6.85
C ARG A 586 16.72 -36.98 7.97
N GLU A 587 17.15 -36.10 8.87
CA GLU A 587 16.37 -35.63 10.00
C GLU A 587 16.66 -34.15 10.26
N ILE A 588 15.60 -33.37 10.48
CA ILE A 588 15.69 -31.96 10.86
C ILE A 588 14.89 -31.78 12.15
N SER A 589 15.58 -31.41 13.23
CA SER A 589 14.95 -31.03 14.50
C SER A 589 14.46 -29.59 14.43
N LEU A 590 13.19 -29.36 14.74
CA LEU A 590 12.58 -28.03 14.80
C LEU A 590 12.50 -27.52 16.24
N SER A 591 12.18 -26.23 16.38
CA SER A 591 12.18 -25.47 17.64
C SER A 591 11.18 -25.98 18.69
N ASN A 592 10.08 -26.65 18.30
CA ASN A 592 9.00 -27.12 19.17
C ASN A 592 9.04 -28.64 19.48
N GLN A 593 10.23 -29.27 19.54
CA GLN A 593 10.40 -30.73 19.67
C GLN A 593 9.83 -31.57 18.50
N SER A 594 9.25 -30.92 17.49
CA SER A 594 8.83 -31.57 16.26
C SER A 594 10.01 -31.84 15.34
N LYS A 595 9.88 -32.86 14.49
CA LYS A 595 10.94 -33.28 13.57
C LYS A 595 10.41 -33.43 12.15
N ILE A 596 11.26 -33.14 11.18
CA ILE A 596 11.03 -33.51 9.77
C ILE A 596 11.94 -34.69 9.45
N LEU A 597 11.34 -35.84 9.13
CA LEU A 597 12.04 -37.05 8.70
C LEU A 597 11.91 -37.21 7.19
N PHE A 598 12.99 -37.54 6.50
CA PHE A 598 12.95 -37.86 5.07
C PHE A 598 12.82 -39.37 4.90
N PHE A 599 11.79 -39.82 4.18
CA PHE A 599 11.54 -41.24 3.95
C PHE A 599 11.39 -41.56 2.47
N HIS A 600 12.32 -42.36 1.96
CA HIS A 600 12.31 -42.85 0.59
C HIS A 600 11.74 -44.28 0.55
N THR A 601 10.53 -44.39 -0.01
CA THR A 601 9.71 -45.62 -0.04
C THR A 601 10.43 -46.92 -0.47
N LYS A 602 11.40 -46.84 -1.41
CA LYS A 602 12.16 -48.01 -1.88
C LYS A 602 13.52 -48.25 -1.20
N LYS A 603 14.05 -47.29 -0.45
CA LYS A 603 15.44 -47.32 0.03
C LYS A 603 15.52 -47.42 1.55
N ASP A 604 14.58 -46.81 2.24
CA ASP A 604 14.62 -46.68 3.69
C ASP A 604 13.73 -47.75 4.33
N SER A 605 14.14 -48.27 5.49
CA SER A 605 13.43 -49.36 6.18
C SER A 605 12.18 -48.84 6.91
N LEU A 606 11.03 -49.46 6.65
CA LEU A 606 9.77 -49.11 7.32
C LEU A 606 9.78 -49.46 8.81
N ILE A 607 10.53 -50.51 9.21
CA ILE A 607 10.70 -50.92 10.61
C ILE A 607 11.47 -49.84 11.37
N GLU A 608 12.52 -49.28 10.75
CA GLU A 608 13.33 -48.21 11.35
C GLU A 608 12.52 -46.91 11.47
N LEU A 609 11.71 -46.59 10.46
CA LEU A 609 10.79 -45.45 10.52
C LEU A 609 9.80 -45.61 11.67
N ALA A 610 9.16 -46.78 11.78
CA ALA A 610 8.19 -47.06 12.83
C ALA A 610 8.81 -46.93 14.23
N GLN A 611 10.05 -47.40 14.43
CA GLN A 611 10.79 -47.21 15.68
C GLN A 611 11.05 -45.73 16.01
N LYS A 612 11.45 -44.92 15.02
CA LYS A 612 11.72 -43.49 15.19
C LYS A 612 10.46 -42.66 15.48
N THR A 613 9.30 -43.10 15.01
CA THR A 613 8.02 -42.41 15.19
C THR A 613 7.19 -42.91 16.37
N LYS A 614 7.72 -43.82 17.21
CA LYS A 614 7.02 -44.33 18.41
C LYS A 614 6.77 -43.23 19.45
N THR A 615 7.64 -42.23 19.52
CA THR A 615 7.55 -41.11 20.45
C THR A 615 7.76 -39.78 19.72
N GLY A 616 7.18 -38.70 20.26
CA GLY A 616 7.25 -37.37 19.65
C GLY A 616 6.18 -37.10 18.58
N SER A 617 6.29 -35.95 17.93
CA SER A 617 5.41 -35.49 16.86
C SER A 617 6.24 -34.92 15.71
N GLY A 618 5.69 -34.93 14.50
CA GLY A 618 6.43 -34.41 13.36
C GLY A 618 5.86 -34.75 12.01
N TRP A 619 6.67 -34.51 10.99
CA TRP A 619 6.30 -34.71 9.59
C TRP A 619 7.26 -35.67 8.92
N ILE A 620 6.70 -36.55 8.09
CA ILE A 620 7.48 -37.51 7.31
C ILE A 620 7.38 -37.06 5.85
N LEU A 621 8.49 -36.57 5.32
CA LEU A 621 8.57 -36.16 3.94
C LEU A 621 8.73 -37.38 3.04
N LEU A 622 7.70 -37.62 2.24
CA LEU A 622 7.61 -38.80 1.40
C LEU A 622 8.38 -38.56 0.09
N GLU A 623 9.38 -39.40 -0.17
CA GLU A 623 10.07 -39.47 -1.45
C GLU A 623 9.64 -40.73 -2.21
N THR A 624 8.82 -40.53 -3.24
CA THR A 624 8.36 -41.59 -4.13
C THR A 624 9.12 -41.60 -5.45
N PRO A 625 9.30 -42.77 -6.08
CA PRO A 625 9.81 -42.86 -7.45
C PRO A 625 8.88 -42.12 -8.42
N PHE A 626 9.47 -41.56 -9.47
CA PHE A 626 8.71 -40.86 -10.50
C PHE A 626 7.62 -41.77 -11.11
N GLY A 627 6.37 -41.30 -11.09
CA GLY A 627 5.21 -42.04 -11.63
C GLY A 627 4.50 -42.99 -10.66
N SER A 628 4.93 -43.10 -9.39
CA SER A 628 4.17 -43.83 -8.36
C SER A 628 2.83 -43.13 -8.05
N ARG A 629 1.80 -43.92 -7.75
CA ARG A 629 0.48 -43.45 -7.28
C ARG A 629 0.40 -43.35 -5.75
N ASP A 630 1.48 -43.66 -5.06
CA ASP A 630 1.53 -43.76 -3.60
C ASP A 630 1.84 -42.39 -2.97
N GLY A 631 0.91 -41.44 -3.11
CA GLY A 631 1.05 -40.09 -2.55
C GLY A 631 0.86 -40.03 -1.03
N SER A 632 1.10 -38.86 -0.43
CA SER A 632 0.97 -38.64 1.02
C SER A 632 -0.40 -39.05 1.58
N GLU A 633 -1.49 -38.86 0.82
CA GLU A 633 -2.85 -39.26 1.19
C GLU A 633 -2.98 -40.76 1.45
N VAL A 634 -2.44 -41.60 0.56
CA VAL A 634 -2.51 -43.07 0.66
C VAL A 634 -1.70 -43.56 1.87
N TRP A 635 -0.53 -42.97 2.12
CA TRP A 635 0.31 -43.30 3.27
C TRP A 635 -0.31 -42.86 4.59
N ASN A 636 -0.96 -41.70 4.63
CA ASN A 636 -1.67 -41.21 5.81
C ASN A 636 -2.90 -42.05 6.16
N GLN A 637 -3.65 -42.54 5.16
CA GLN A 637 -4.79 -43.44 5.37
C GLN A 637 -4.35 -44.77 6.02
N ASN A 638 -3.19 -45.29 5.63
CA ASN A 638 -2.68 -46.58 6.09
C ASN A 638 -1.74 -46.48 7.29
N ARG A 639 -1.48 -45.29 7.85
CA ARG A 639 -0.46 -45.07 8.89
C ARG A 639 -0.59 -45.96 10.13
N LYS A 640 -1.84 -46.27 10.55
CA LYS A 640 -2.11 -47.13 11.70
C LYS A 640 -1.67 -48.57 11.46
N LEU A 641 -1.86 -49.07 10.23
CA LEU A 641 -1.41 -50.40 9.82
C LEU A 641 0.12 -50.50 9.77
N LEU A 642 0.80 -49.37 9.56
CA LEU A 642 2.25 -49.26 9.54
C LEU A 642 2.88 -49.12 10.95
N GLY A 643 2.07 -49.13 12.02
CA GLY A 643 2.55 -49.00 13.40
C GLY A 643 3.05 -47.60 13.77
N LEU A 644 2.59 -46.56 13.07
CA LEU A 644 2.98 -45.16 13.28
C LEU A 644 2.03 -44.45 14.25
N SER A 645 2.57 -43.56 15.09
CA SER A 645 1.78 -42.72 15.99
C SER A 645 0.91 -41.72 15.21
N GLU A 646 -0.26 -41.35 15.76
CA GLU A 646 -1.16 -40.35 15.15
C GLU A 646 -0.57 -38.94 15.11
N SER A 647 0.48 -38.68 15.90
CA SER A 647 1.21 -37.42 15.96
C SER A 647 2.17 -37.19 14.78
N TRP A 648 2.28 -38.15 13.86
CA TRP A 648 3.14 -38.07 12.66
C TRP A 648 2.33 -38.11 11.38
N VAL A 649 2.63 -37.19 10.45
CA VAL A 649 1.88 -37.03 9.20
C VAL A 649 2.83 -37.11 8.00
N PHE A 650 2.47 -37.91 7.00
CA PHE A 650 3.17 -37.95 5.71
C PHE A 650 2.82 -36.72 4.88
N LEU A 651 3.82 -36.11 4.25
CA LEU A 651 3.65 -34.96 3.37
C LEU A 651 4.53 -35.08 2.14
N GLU A 652 4.04 -34.58 1.02
CA GLU A 652 4.87 -34.40 -0.17
C GLU A 652 5.70 -33.10 -0.08
N LYS A 653 6.74 -33.02 -0.93
CA LYS A 653 7.69 -31.90 -0.92
C LYS A 653 7.04 -30.55 -1.18
N ASP A 654 5.97 -30.49 -1.96
CA ASP A 654 5.18 -29.29 -2.26
C ASP A 654 4.14 -28.97 -1.18
N GLU A 655 3.70 -29.95 -0.40
CA GLU A 655 2.74 -29.75 0.70
C GLU A 655 3.37 -29.14 1.96
N LEU A 656 4.70 -29.13 2.06
CA LEU A 656 5.46 -28.43 3.12
C LEU A 656 5.08 -26.95 3.29
N GLN A 657 4.55 -26.33 2.24
CA GLN A 657 4.08 -24.94 2.23
C GLN A 657 2.83 -24.74 3.11
N ARG A 658 2.08 -25.83 3.37
CA ARG A 658 0.91 -25.88 4.25
C ARG A 658 1.28 -26.16 5.70
N ILE A 659 2.56 -26.45 6.00
CA ILE A 659 3.00 -26.70 7.36
C ILE A 659 3.18 -25.37 8.08
N PRO A 660 2.47 -25.14 9.19
CA PRO A 660 2.73 -24.01 10.05
C PRO A 660 4.03 -24.29 10.80
N ILE A 661 5.19 -23.95 10.24
CA ILE A 661 6.44 -23.98 11.01
C ILE A 661 6.50 -22.73 11.91
N SER A 662 5.62 -22.77 12.91
CA SER A 662 4.98 -21.73 13.72
C SER A 662 3.51 -21.61 13.31
N GLU A 663 2.59 -21.91 14.22
CA GLU A 663 1.14 -21.77 14.07
C GLU A 663 0.77 -20.39 13.52
N SER A 664 0.64 -20.28 12.21
CA SER A 664 -0.16 -19.28 11.47
C SER A 664 0.18 -19.40 9.98
N PHE A 665 -0.57 -20.23 9.26
CA PHE A 665 -0.98 -19.92 7.90
C PHE A 665 -2.39 -20.45 7.65
#